data_AF-A0A1H1SIP8-F1
#
_entry.id   AF-A0A1H1SIP8-F1
#
_cell.length_a   1.000
_cell.length_b   1.000
_cell.length_c   1.000
_cell.angle_alpha   90.00
_cell.angle_beta   90.00
_cell.angle_gamma   90.00
#
_symmetry.space_group_name_H-M   'P 1'
#
loop_
_entity.id
_entity.type
_entity.pdbx_description
1 polymer ?
#
loop_
_entity_poly.entity_id
_entity_poly.type
_entity_poly.pdbx_seq_one_letter_code
_entity_poly.pdbx_strand_id
1 'polypeptide(L)'
;MTRTHEIRPNLDEGIDRQVLNQLRSRFLKLNQGRLARALEGLSPRQQVVLNVLPLFFHVNHPLLPGYVSGSTPAGLSNYEPNDSALAEAQRLTRSFSYKTRPASLPRPIHGLFLMGSLGTLAQADQSDMDFWVCHASDLSQGELAELRKKCQLLEAWAASQGAEAHFFLIDPARFVRGERDAQLSSEDCGTTQHYLLLDEFYRTAIWLAGRTPLWWLVPVYEEPRYDQYTHTLLSKRFIRADECLDLGHLAHIPPGEFIGAGLWQLFKGIESPYKSVLKLLLTEVYASEHPQVECLSLRFKQAVFANRLDLDELDPYMVVYRRIEEYLKARNEPDRLELVRRSLYLKVNRKLTGGNTRNSSWQRLLLIRLAGEWGWDRRQLTLLDSRSQWKVRQVSAERRALVNELNHSYRFLTQFARTEQAVSLINKRDLNVLGRRLYAAFERKAGKIEFINPGIAPDMAEDTLTLVQSPNRKEPGQTHWALYNGSLGAHEWEHFAPIKRSRELLELLTWCHRNGVIDSSTRLALHPGSSDLTEFELFNLLGSLQQVIALPLNSVDEEQLLRPSIPGEVLILVNVGVDPLKHHRDLNILMTTERTDSLSYAGVRENLVLTLDQVTLNTWNEVLINRYDGPHALLDCLRDYLNNLPLGRDMPRLRVRCFCHNRAQFIAQRVEEVLNTVQELLLGNLNHRYLVQVQQHYHALELVPGHVNHIALDSTSMLLDYLSTDRSSYSPLHLDLRAMEEHDLALILPMGQPECVQVFYRINEDQADLYVLDEFNALWQQRLPFHDEQSLLVPLQRFLQSILYRREALMPMDASAPAKALDTLYYQLQPSAPGRARRVEARPAPQTPVNKPFYDVQAIVGKTGQDEVQVTLYCNQREFSELDYGNQLYIAVAQEIVGQRREVERYRCYITDLDLSGLVGEGVGSTNLHLRYKAELESSLNIALDLV
;
A
#
# COMPACT_ATOMS: atom_id res chain seq x y z
N MET A 1 -19.33 -1.97 -63.05
CA MET A 1 -18.94 -0.65 -62.50
C MET A 1 -20.19 0.18 -62.25
N THR A 2 -20.81 0.02 -61.08
CA THR A 2 -21.94 0.85 -60.65
C THR A 2 -21.39 2.15 -60.07
N ARG A 3 -21.78 3.31 -60.64
CA ARG A 3 -21.29 4.62 -60.20
C ARG A 3 -21.73 4.90 -58.76
N THR A 4 -20.82 4.74 -57.81
CA THR A 4 -20.93 5.20 -56.42
C THR A 4 -20.79 6.72 -56.41
N HIS A 5 -21.91 7.44 -56.57
CA HIS A 5 -21.90 8.91 -56.46
C HIS A 5 -21.89 9.31 -54.98
N GLU A 6 -20.82 10.01 -54.60
CA GLU A 6 -20.71 10.73 -53.34
C GLU A 6 -21.78 11.83 -53.27
N ILE A 7 -22.47 11.95 -52.14
CA ILE A 7 -23.46 12.99 -51.89
C ILE A 7 -22.75 14.18 -51.23
N ARG A 8 -22.85 15.38 -51.83
CA ARG A 8 -22.29 16.63 -51.30
C ARG A 8 -23.35 17.74 -51.30
N PRO A 9 -24.23 17.79 -50.29
CA PRO A 9 -25.28 18.81 -50.19
C PRO A 9 -24.68 20.20 -49.90
N ASN A 10 -24.97 21.19 -50.72
CA ASN A 10 -24.57 22.59 -50.51
C ASN A 10 -25.80 23.45 -50.21
N LEU A 11 -25.81 24.16 -49.08
CA LEU A 11 -26.91 25.06 -48.70
C LEU A 11 -27.11 26.20 -49.70
N ASP A 12 -26.02 26.71 -50.29
CA ASP A 12 -26.03 27.87 -51.19
C ASP A 12 -26.57 27.51 -52.59
N GLU A 13 -26.44 26.25 -53.00
CA GLU A 13 -26.98 25.71 -54.26
C GLU A 13 -28.40 25.12 -54.11
N GLY A 14 -28.92 25.08 -52.88
CA GLY A 14 -30.19 24.46 -52.52
C GLY A 14 -30.05 22.98 -52.17
N ILE A 15 -30.83 22.52 -51.18
CA ILE A 15 -30.83 21.12 -50.72
C ILE A 15 -32.13 20.43 -51.16
N ASP A 16 -32.00 19.27 -51.80
CA ASP A 16 -33.13 18.39 -52.11
C ASP A 16 -33.43 17.45 -50.93
N ARG A 17 -34.71 17.37 -50.52
CA ARG A 17 -35.19 16.43 -49.49
C ARG A 17 -34.92 14.97 -49.88
N GLN A 18 -34.96 14.64 -51.17
CA GLN A 18 -34.66 13.30 -51.64
C GLN A 18 -33.20 12.89 -51.32
N VAL A 19 -32.27 13.85 -51.42
CA VAL A 19 -30.84 13.63 -51.10
C VAL A 19 -30.65 13.39 -49.60
N LEU A 20 -31.33 14.15 -48.74
CA LEU A 20 -31.29 13.94 -47.29
C LEU A 20 -31.90 12.58 -46.89
N ASN A 21 -33.00 12.17 -47.53
CA ASN A 21 -33.59 10.85 -47.33
C ASN A 21 -32.67 9.72 -47.80
N GLN A 22 -31.93 9.93 -48.89
CA GLN A 22 -30.93 8.96 -49.36
C GLN A 22 -29.78 8.81 -48.36
N LEU A 23 -29.25 9.91 -47.82
CA LEU A 23 -28.25 9.87 -46.74
C LEU A 23 -28.78 9.12 -45.50
N ARG A 24 -30.03 9.41 -45.11
CA ARG A 24 -30.71 8.71 -44.02
C ARG A 24 -30.78 7.20 -44.26
N SER A 25 -31.18 6.80 -45.47
CA SER A 25 -31.25 5.39 -45.85
C SER A 25 -29.89 4.69 -45.80
N ARG A 26 -28.80 5.38 -46.21
CA ARG A 26 -27.45 4.81 -46.16
C ARG A 26 -26.98 4.50 -44.75
N PHE A 27 -27.18 5.41 -43.78
CA PHE A 27 -26.82 5.10 -42.38
C PHE A 27 -27.72 4.03 -41.79
N LEU A 28 -29.04 4.06 -42.07
CA LEU A 28 -29.97 3.05 -41.55
C LEU A 28 -29.65 1.64 -42.07
N LYS A 29 -29.15 1.53 -43.31
CA LYS A 29 -28.66 0.27 -43.87
C LYS A 29 -27.48 -0.29 -43.07
N LEU A 30 -26.50 0.56 -42.72
CA LEU A 30 -25.39 0.15 -41.86
C LEU A 30 -25.86 -0.23 -40.45
N ASN A 31 -26.77 0.57 -39.89
CA ASN A 31 -27.37 0.31 -38.58
C ASN A 31 -28.06 -1.06 -38.53
N GLN A 32 -28.86 -1.38 -39.54
CA GLN A 32 -29.55 -2.67 -39.63
C GLN A 32 -28.57 -3.84 -39.77
N GLY A 33 -27.50 -3.66 -40.56
CA GLY A 33 -26.42 -4.66 -40.68
C GLY A 33 -25.69 -4.89 -39.35
N ARG A 34 -25.39 -3.82 -38.61
CA ARG A 34 -24.78 -3.91 -37.27
C ARG A 34 -25.71 -4.52 -36.22
N LEU A 35 -27.01 -4.19 -36.24
CA LEU A 35 -27.99 -4.82 -35.37
C LEU A 35 -28.12 -6.32 -35.65
N ALA A 36 -28.08 -6.74 -36.91
CA ALA A 36 -28.07 -8.16 -37.27
C ALA A 36 -26.81 -8.87 -36.74
N ARG A 37 -25.63 -8.26 -36.90
CA ARG A 37 -24.37 -8.76 -36.31
C ARG A 37 -24.44 -8.84 -34.78
N ALA A 38 -25.07 -7.84 -34.14
CA ALA A 38 -25.25 -7.82 -32.70
C ALA A 38 -26.07 -9.04 -32.24
N LEU A 39 -27.21 -9.29 -32.88
CA LEU A 39 -28.08 -10.41 -32.58
C LEU A 39 -27.39 -11.76 -32.82
N GLU A 40 -26.59 -11.92 -33.88
CA GLU A 40 -25.83 -13.14 -34.16
C GLU A 40 -24.88 -13.53 -33.01
N GLY A 41 -24.28 -12.53 -32.36
CA GLY A 41 -23.37 -12.74 -31.22
C GLY A 41 -24.04 -12.85 -29.85
N LEU A 42 -25.36 -12.70 -29.75
CA LEU A 42 -26.11 -12.79 -28.50
C LEU A 42 -26.78 -14.16 -28.34
N SER A 43 -26.86 -14.64 -27.11
CA SER A 43 -27.68 -15.82 -26.79
C SER A 43 -29.18 -15.54 -27.03
N PRO A 44 -30.02 -16.57 -27.25
CA PRO A 44 -31.45 -16.37 -27.48
C PRO A 44 -32.16 -15.54 -26.39
N ARG A 45 -31.77 -15.69 -25.11
CA ARG A 45 -32.35 -14.90 -24.01
C ARG A 45 -31.91 -13.43 -24.07
N GLN A 46 -30.65 -13.17 -24.37
CA GLN A 46 -30.14 -11.81 -24.55
C GLN A 46 -30.75 -11.12 -25.80
N GLN A 47 -31.02 -11.86 -26.86
CA GLN A 47 -31.74 -11.34 -28.03
C GLN A 47 -33.16 -10.88 -27.66
N VAL A 48 -33.87 -11.63 -26.79
CA VAL A 48 -35.20 -11.22 -26.29
C VAL A 48 -35.12 -9.89 -25.54
N VAL A 49 -34.10 -9.71 -24.69
CA VAL A 49 -33.86 -8.43 -23.99
C VAL A 49 -33.76 -7.29 -24.99
N LEU A 50 -32.85 -7.40 -25.96
CA LEU A 50 -32.62 -6.33 -26.95
C LEU A 50 -33.87 -6.02 -27.79
N ASN A 51 -34.64 -7.04 -28.17
CA ASN A 51 -35.81 -6.89 -29.04
C ASN A 51 -37.01 -6.26 -28.32
N VAL A 52 -37.20 -6.54 -27.02
CA VAL A 52 -38.40 -6.10 -26.29
C VAL A 52 -38.20 -4.77 -25.52
N LEU A 53 -36.96 -4.36 -25.27
CA LEU A 53 -36.66 -3.11 -24.56
C LEU A 53 -37.36 -1.86 -25.14
N PRO A 54 -37.39 -1.64 -26.47
CA PRO A 54 -38.15 -0.52 -27.04
C PRO A 54 -39.62 -0.49 -26.62
N LEU A 55 -40.25 -1.67 -26.51
CA LEU A 55 -41.65 -1.81 -26.05
C LEU A 55 -41.79 -1.42 -24.57
N PHE A 56 -40.84 -1.80 -23.71
CA PHE A 56 -40.88 -1.47 -22.29
C PHE A 56 -40.71 0.04 -22.04
N PHE A 57 -39.96 0.76 -22.88
CA PHE A 57 -39.94 2.23 -22.81
C PHE A 57 -41.16 2.89 -23.47
N HIS A 58 -41.82 2.21 -24.41
CA HIS A 58 -43.03 2.71 -25.06
C HIS A 58 -44.29 2.56 -24.19
N VAL A 59 -44.41 1.47 -23.44
CA VAL A 59 -45.59 1.12 -22.65
C VAL A 59 -45.26 1.10 -21.15
N ASN A 60 -46.04 1.83 -20.35
CA ASN A 60 -46.00 1.73 -18.90
C ASN A 60 -47.17 0.85 -18.42
N HIS A 61 -46.90 -0.37 -17.96
CA HIS A 61 -47.96 -1.31 -17.58
C HIS A 61 -47.54 -2.17 -16.37
N PRO A 62 -48.41 -2.41 -15.36
CA PRO A 62 -48.04 -3.14 -14.13
C PRO A 62 -47.50 -4.55 -14.31
N LEU A 63 -47.84 -5.19 -15.44
CA LEU A 63 -47.39 -6.54 -15.79
C LEU A 63 -46.04 -6.57 -16.53
N LEU A 64 -45.51 -5.44 -16.96
CA LEU A 64 -44.25 -5.39 -17.70
C LEU A 64 -43.08 -5.06 -16.76
N PRO A 65 -41.88 -5.60 -17.04
CA PRO A 65 -40.65 -5.18 -16.38
C PRO A 65 -40.46 -3.66 -16.45
N GLY A 66 -39.89 -3.08 -15.38
CA GLY A 66 -39.64 -1.65 -15.30
C GLY A 66 -40.83 -0.79 -14.83
N TYR A 67 -42.00 -1.37 -14.54
CA TYR A 67 -43.11 -0.59 -13.98
C TYR A 67 -42.80 -0.08 -12.57
N VAL A 68 -42.97 1.22 -12.35
CA VAL A 68 -42.82 1.86 -11.03
C VAL A 68 -44.17 2.32 -10.51
N SER A 69 -44.89 3.13 -11.30
CA SER A 69 -46.21 3.65 -10.96
C SER A 69 -47.01 3.97 -12.23
N GLY A 70 -48.26 4.41 -12.10
CA GLY A 70 -49.05 4.87 -13.25
C GLY A 70 -48.52 6.17 -13.90
N SER A 71 -47.75 6.97 -13.17
CA SER A 71 -47.17 8.25 -13.62
C SER A 71 -45.80 8.11 -14.28
N THR A 72 -45.19 6.92 -14.27
CA THR A 72 -43.86 6.72 -14.85
C THR A 72 -43.82 7.13 -16.33
N PRO A 73 -42.86 7.99 -16.75
CA PRO A 73 -42.72 8.38 -18.14
C PRO A 73 -42.59 7.18 -19.08
N ALA A 74 -43.41 7.19 -20.13
CA ALA A 74 -43.36 6.21 -21.20
C ALA A 74 -43.94 6.79 -22.48
N GLY A 75 -43.54 6.22 -23.61
CA GLY A 75 -43.91 6.68 -24.94
C GLY A 75 -42.67 7.01 -25.73
N LEU A 76 -42.20 6.04 -26.51
CA LEU A 76 -41.06 6.18 -27.41
C LEU A 76 -41.51 6.82 -28.72
N SER A 77 -40.84 7.90 -29.11
CA SER A 77 -41.12 8.65 -30.35
C SER A 77 -41.03 7.72 -31.58
N ASN A 78 -41.93 7.87 -32.54
CA ASN A 78 -41.92 7.15 -33.83
C ASN A 78 -41.71 5.62 -33.74
N TYR A 79 -42.09 5.00 -32.62
CA TYR A 79 -42.01 3.55 -32.42
C TYR A 79 -43.40 2.93 -32.41
N GLU A 80 -43.55 1.88 -33.20
CA GLU A 80 -44.71 0.99 -33.18
C GLU A 80 -44.22 -0.43 -32.89
N PRO A 81 -44.78 -1.12 -31.88
CA PRO A 81 -44.40 -2.50 -31.59
C PRO A 81 -44.70 -3.42 -32.77
N ASN A 82 -43.73 -4.25 -33.16
CA ASN A 82 -43.96 -5.31 -34.13
C ASN A 82 -44.53 -6.58 -33.45
N ASP A 83 -45.08 -7.50 -34.25
CA ASP A 83 -45.69 -8.74 -33.75
C ASP A 83 -44.73 -9.59 -32.93
N SER A 84 -43.43 -9.57 -33.26
CA SER A 84 -42.40 -10.31 -32.53
C SER A 84 -42.21 -9.76 -31.10
N ALA A 85 -42.09 -8.44 -30.94
CA ALA A 85 -41.96 -7.80 -29.63
C ALA A 85 -43.21 -8.01 -28.78
N LEU A 86 -44.40 -7.95 -29.39
CA LEU A 86 -45.66 -8.24 -28.70
C LEU A 86 -45.77 -9.70 -28.26
N ALA A 87 -45.38 -10.65 -29.11
CA ALA A 87 -45.35 -12.06 -28.77
C ALA A 87 -44.35 -12.37 -27.63
N GLU A 88 -43.17 -11.74 -27.64
CA GLU A 88 -42.22 -11.85 -26.51
C GLU A 88 -42.79 -11.27 -25.21
N ALA A 89 -43.44 -10.11 -25.25
CA ALA A 89 -44.09 -9.55 -24.06
C ALA A 89 -45.22 -10.44 -23.52
N GLN A 90 -46.01 -11.07 -24.40
CA GLN A 90 -47.05 -12.02 -24.01
C GLN A 90 -46.48 -13.33 -23.45
N ARG A 91 -45.30 -13.77 -23.91
CA ARG A 91 -44.59 -14.91 -23.31
C ARG A 91 -44.15 -14.61 -21.89
N LEU A 92 -43.71 -13.37 -21.62
CA LEU A 92 -43.35 -12.93 -20.28
C LEU A 92 -44.57 -12.78 -19.37
N THR A 93 -45.70 -12.30 -19.90
CA THR A 93 -46.96 -12.23 -19.14
C THR A 93 -48.19 -12.46 -20.02
N ARG A 94 -48.79 -13.65 -19.91
CA ARG A 94 -49.92 -14.09 -20.76
C ARG A 94 -51.16 -13.18 -20.69
N SER A 95 -51.34 -12.45 -19.60
CA SER A 95 -52.45 -11.51 -19.41
C SER A 95 -52.19 -10.13 -20.00
N PHE A 96 -51.00 -9.87 -20.55
CA PHE A 96 -50.70 -8.61 -21.22
C PHE A 96 -51.39 -8.53 -22.58
N SER A 97 -52.18 -7.49 -22.78
CA SER A 97 -52.77 -7.14 -24.08
C SER A 97 -52.37 -5.72 -24.43
N TYR A 98 -51.73 -5.55 -25.58
CA TYR A 98 -51.28 -4.25 -26.05
C TYR A 98 -52.47 -3.40 -26.50
N LYS A 99 -52.52 -2.17 -26.00
CA LYS A 99 -53.47 -1.14 -26.45
C LYS A 99 -52.68 -0.05 -27.14
N THR A 100 -53.06 0.27 -28.37
CA THR A 100 -52.42 1.32 -29.16
C THR A 100 -52.43 2.64 -28.39
N ARG A 101 -51.26 3.25 -28.25
CA ARG A 101 -51.10 4.53 -27.56
C ARG A 101 -51.71 5.65 -28.41
N PRO A 102 -52.67 6.45 -27.90
CA PRO A 102 -53.19 7.61 -28.61
C PRO A 102 -52.08 8.58 -29.03
N ALA A 103 -52.18 9.13 -30.24
CA ALA A 103 -51.22 10.10 -30.77
C ALA A 103 -51.18 11.41 -29.95
N SER A 104 -52.24 11.71 -29.20
CA SER A 104 -52.36 12.88 -28.32
C SER A 104 -51.59 12.77 -27.00
N LEU A 105 -51.17 11.56 -26.59
CA LEU A 105 -50.38 11.40 -25.37
C LEU A 105 -48.92 11.81 -25.60
N PRO A 106 -48.28 12.46 -24.61
CA PRO A 106 -46.88 12.85 -24.73
C PRO A 106 -45.99 11.63 -24.95
N ARG A 107 -44.91 11.82 -25.70
CA ARG A 107 -43.88 10.82 -26.00
C ARG A 107 -42.53 11.31 -25.44
N PRO A 108 -42.35 11.28 -24.10
CA PRO A 108 -41.20 11.89 -23.44
C PRO A 108 -39.88 11.17 -23.72
N ILE A 109 -39.92 9.95 -24.28
CA ILE A 109 -38.71 9.23 -24.69
C ILE A 109 -38.48 9.50 -26.18
N HIS A 110 -37.42 10.23 -26.48
CA HIS A 110 -37.06 10.67 -27.83
C HIS A 110 -36.29 9.61 -28.60
N GLY A 111 -35.40 8.85 -27.97
CA GLY A 111 -34.55 7.89 -28.65
C GLY A 111 -34.00 6.81 -27.74
N LEU A 112 -33.80 5.62 -28.31
CA LEU A 112 -33.15 4.50 -27.66
C LEU A 112 -32.01 3.99 -28.54
N PHE A 113 -30.79 4.04 -28.00
CA PHE A 113 -29.58 3.62 -28.69
C PHE A 113 -28.82 2.62 -27.83
N LEU A 114 -28.25 1.61 -28.48
CA LEU A 114 -27.29 0.69 -27.88
C LEU A 114 -25.89 1.11 -28.30
N MET A 115 -24.97 1.28 -27.36
CA MET A 115 -23.57 1.62 -27.61
C MET A 115 -22.62 0.48 -27.24
N GLY A 116 -21.35 0.68 -27.56
CA GLY A 116 -20.27 -0.22 -27.13
C GLY A 116 -19.90 -1.26 -28.19
N SER A 117 -19.49 -2.45 -27.73
CA SER A 117 -18.91 -3.47 -28.61
C SER A 117 -19.93 -4.30 -29.39
N LEU A 118 -21.23 -4.21 -29.10
CA LEU A 118 -22.25 -5.01 -29.80
C LEU A 118 -22.33 -4.64 -31.28
N GLY A 119 -22.49 -5.66 -32.12
CA GLY A 119 -22.49 -5.52 -33.58
C GLY A 119 -21.15 -5.07 -34.15
N THR A 120 -20.05 -5.31 -33.42
CA THR A 120 -18.67 -5.00 -33.86
C THR A 120 -17.76 -6.22 -33.76
N LEU A 121 -16.57 -6.14 -34.37
CA LEU A 121 -15.57 -7.19 -34.35
C LEU A 121 -15.21 -7.60 -32.92
N ALA A 122 -15.26 -6.65 -31.97
CA ALA A 122 -14.92 -6.89 -30.56
C ALA A 122 -16.08 -7.35 -29.68
N GLN A 123 -17.26 -7.64 -30.23
CA GLN A 123 -18.36 -8.26 -29.47
C GLN A 123 -17.92 -9.63 -28.95
N ALA A 124 -17.99 -9.82 -27.63
CA ALA A 124 -17.76 -11.08 -26.95
C ALA A 124 -19.04 -11.52 -26.25
N ASP A 125 -19.09 -12.79 -25.82
CA ASP A 125 -20.29 -13.38 -25.22
C ASP A 125 -20.68 -12.71 -23.87
N GLN A 126 -19.71 -12.06 -23.21
CA GLN A 126 -19.85 -11.29 -21.97
C GLN A 126 -19.87 -9.77 -22.20
N SER A 127 -20.09 -9.29 -23.43
CA SER A 127 -20.20 -7.86 -23.69
C SER A 127 -21.42 -7.25 -22.98
N ASP A 128 -21.18 -6.15 -22.29
CA ASP A 128 -22.15 -5.25 -21.67
C ASP A 128 -23.02 -4.54 -22.71
N MET A 129 -24.26 -4.21 -22.34
CA MET A 129 -25.22 -3.47 -23.15
C MET A 129 -25.46 -2.07 -22.57
N ASP A 130 -24.75 -1.08 -23.10
CA ASP A 130 -24.92 0.31 -22.69
C ASP A 130 -26.02 0.99 -23.51
N PHE A 131 -27.11 1.39 -22.87
CA PHE A 131 -28.24 2.03 -23.52
C PHE A 131 -28.30 3.53 -23.22
N TRP A 132 -28.39 4.34 -24.27
CA TRP A 132 -28.78 5.75 -24.14
C TRP A 132 -30.27 5.90 -24.30
N VAL A 133 -30.92 6.33 -23.21
CA VAL A 133 -32.34 6.68 -23.16
C VAL A 133 -32.45 8.19 -23.28
N CYS A 134 -32.60 8.66 -24.52
CA CYS A 134 -32.73 10.08 -24.81
C CYS A 134 -34.14 10.52 -24.47
N HIS A 135 -34.31 11.48 -23.57
CA HIS A 135 -35.62 11.95 -23.11
C HIS A 135 -35.84 13.44 -23.39
N ALA A 136 -37.06 13.90 -23.13
CA ALA A 136 -37.45 15.30 -23.24
C ALA A 136 -36.88 16.13 -22.07
N SER A 137 -36.42 17.35 -22.37
CA SER A 137 -35.78 18.24 -21.39
C SER A 137 -36.78 18.87 -20.41
N ASP A 138 -38.08 18.75 -20.67
CA ASP A 138 -39.18 19.29 -19.87
C ASP A 138 -39.72 18.30 -18.83
N LEU A 139 -39.10 17.13 -18.67
CA LEU A 139 -39.42 16.20 -17.59
C LEU A 139 -39.09 16.81 -16.22
N SER A 140 -40.04 16.74 -15.30
CA SER A 140 -39.84 17.17 -13.91
C SER A 140 -38.86 16.25 -13.17
N GLN A 141 -38.29 16.74 -12.06
CA GLN A 141 -37.37 15.92 -11.24
C GLN A 141 -38.04 14.63 -10.71
N GLY A 142 -39.34 14.67 -10.41
CA GLY A 142 -40.10 13.48 -10.00
C GLY A 142 -40.23 12.45 -11.12
N GLU A 143 -40.52 12.91 -12.34
CA GLU A 143 -40.58 12.05 -13.53
C GLU A 143 -39.22 11.45 -13.88
N LEU A 144 -38.14 12.22 -13.76
CA LEU A 144 -36.77 11.72 -13.93
C LEU A 144 -36.42 10.67 -12.88
N ALA A 145 -36.81 10.87 -11.62
CA ALA A 145 -36.59 9.88 -10.56
C ALA A 145 -37.35 8.57 -10.85
N GLU A 146 -38.60 8.65 -11.31
CA GLU A 146 -39.37 7.48 -11.74
C GLU A 146 -38.74 6.77 -12.95
N LEU A 147 -38.26 7.53 -13.95
CA LEU A 147 -37.59 6.97 -15.12
C LEU A 147 -36.25 6.30 -14.77
N ARG A 148 -35.46 6.87 -13.84
CA ARG A 148 -34.25 6.23 -13.29
C ARG A 148 -34.58 4.92 -12.58
N LYS A 149 -35.63 4.91 -11.75
CA LYS A 149 -36.07 3.69 -11.06
C LYS A 149 -36.57 2.63 -12.04
N LYS A 150 -37.28 3.03 -13.11
CA LYS A 150 -37.66 2.13 -14.21
C LYS A 150 -36.43 1.51 -14.87
N CYS A 151 -35.39 2.30 -15.15
CA CYS A 151 -34.13 1.80 -15.69
C CYS A 151 -33.51 0.74 -14.77
N GLN A 152 -33.35 1.01 -13.48
CA GLN A 152 -32.79 0.04 -12.50
C GLN A 152 -33.57 -1.28 -12.47
N LEU A 153 -34.91 -1.22 -12.55
CA LEU A 153 -35.75 -2.42 -12.61
C LEU A 153 -35.56 -3.20 -13.93
N LEU A 154 -35.30 -2.50 -15.03
CA LEU A 154 -34.98 -3.12 -16.32
C LEU A 154 -33.58 -3.73 -16.32
N GLU A 155 -32.60 -3.15 -15.64
CA GLU A 155 -31.26 -3.73 -15.44
C GLU A 155 -31.36 -5.04 -14.67
N ALA A 156 -32.08 -5.04 -13.54
CA ALA A 156 -32.33 -6.26 -12.75
C ALA A 156 -33.06 -7.33 -13.55
N TRP A 157 -34.05 -6.94 -14.37
CA TRP A 157 -34.73 -7.87 -15.27
C TRP A 157 -33.80 -8.42 -16.36
N ALA A 158 -33.00 -7.58 -17.01
CA ALA A 158 -32.03 -8.01 -18.02
C ALA A 158 -31.01 -8.99 -17.43
N ALA A 159 -30.52 -8.73 -16.21
CA ALA A 159 -29.63 -9.62 -15.48
C ALA A 159 -30.26 -10.99 -15.25
N SER A 160 -31.56 -11.06 -14.93
CA SER A 160 -32.29 -12.34 -14.81
C SER A 160 -32.35 -13.15 -16.13
N GLN A 161 -32.17 -12.48 -17.27
CA GLN A 161 -32.11 -13.10 -18.60
C GLN A 161 -30.66 -13.41 -19.04
N GLY A 162 -29.66 -13.14 -18.21
CA GLY A 162 -28.24 -13.31 -18.54
C GLY A 162 -27.67 -12.18 -19.41
N ALA A 163 -28.32 -11.01 -19.44
CA ALA A 163 -27.81 -9.82 -20.11
C ALA A 163 -27.36 -8.79 -19.06
N GLU A 164 -26.12 -8.33 -19.15
CA GLU A 164 -25.65 -7.18 -18.38
C GLU A 164 -26.00 -5.90 -19.16
N ALA A 165 -26.96 -5.13 -18.66
CA ALA A 165 -27.45 -3.92 -19.30
C ALA A 165 -27.34 -2.74 -18.34
N HIS A 166 -26.95 -1.58 -18.87
CA HIS A 166 -26.82 -0.32 -18.13
C HIS A 166 -27.56 0.78 -18.90
N PHE A 167 -28.44 1.54 -18.24
CA PHE A 167 -29.23 2.59 -18.90
C PHE A 167 -28.83 3.99 -18.44
N PHE A 168 -28.43 4.81 -19.40
CA PHE A 168 -28.01 6.19 -19.19
C PHE A 168 -29.08 7.15 -19.71
N LEU A 169 -29.62 7.99 -18.83
CA LEU A 169 -30.57 9.03 -19.22
C LEU A 169 -29.81 10.20 -19.85
N ILE A 170 -30.20 10.55 -21.08
CA ILE A 170 -29.58 11.64 -21.83
C ILE A 170 -30.64 12.70 -22.13
N ASP A 171 -30.39 13.93 -21.65
CA ASP A 171 -31.08 15.12 -22.12
C ASP A 171 -30.28 15.72 -23.30
N PRO A 172 -30.77 15.61 -24.54
CA PRO A 172 -30.02 16.07 -25.71
C PRO A 172 -29.71 17.57 -25.68
N ALA A 173 -30.64 18.40 -25.17
CA ALA A 173 -30.47 19.85 -25.14
C ALA A 173 -29.38 20.28 -24.15
N ARG A 174 -29.28 19.58 -23.01
CA ARG A 174 -28.19 19.78 -22.03
C ARG A 174 -26.88 19.20 -22.53
N PHE A 175 -26.93 18.00 -23.14
CA PHE A 175 -25.75 17.32 -23.66
C PHE A 175 -25.00 18.19 -24.69
N VAL A 176 -25.70 18.79 -25.66
CA VAL A 176 -25.10 19.70 -26.67
C VAL A 176 -24.33 20.86 -26.03
N ARG A 177 -24.78 21.36 -24.87
CA ARG A 177 -24.11 22.46 -24.14
C ARG A 177 -22.92 21.99 -23.29
N GLY A 178 -22.60 20.70 -23.30
CA GLY A 178 -21.59 20.10 -22.43
C GLY A 178 -22.05 19.95 -20.97
N GLU A 179 -23.32 20.21 -20.66
CA GLU A 179 -23.88 20.03 -19.32
C GLU A 179 -24.18 18.55 -19.07
N ARG A 180 -23.56 17.95 -18.04
CA ARG A 180 -23.85 16.57 -17.61
C ARG A 180 -24.25 16.50 -16.16
N ASP A 181 -25.16 15.58 -15.85
CA ASP A 181 -25.39 15.14 -14.48
C ASP A 181 -24.19 14.28 -14.05
N ALA A 182 -23.59 14.59 -12.89
CA ALA A 182 -22.36 13.93 -12.39
C ALA A 182 -22.48 12.41 -12.14
N GLN A 183 -23.63 11.78 -12.42
CA GLN A 183 -23.95 10.39 -12.09
C GLN A 183 -23.69 9.40 -13.26
N LEU A 184 -22.67 9.61 -14.09
CA LEU A 184 -22.32 8.67 -15.18
C LEU A 184 -21.26 7.61 -14.80
N SER A 185 -20.65 7.71 -13.61
CA SER A 185 -19.87 6.62 -13.00
C SER A 185 -19.61 6.94 -11.52
N SER A 186 -19.38 5.92 -10.69
CA SER A 186 -19.05 6.05 -9.26
C SER A 186 -17.65 6.62 -8.97
N GLU A 187 -16.91 7.05 -9.99
CA GLU A 187 -15.55 7.57 -9.88
C GLU A 187 -15.42 8.78 -10.83
N ASP A 188 -15.05 9.94 -10.26
CA ASP A 188 -15.13 11.29 -10.86
C ASP A 188 -14.22 11.50 -12.10
N CYS A 189 -13.32 10.56 -12.41
CA CYS A 189 -12.41 10.63 -13.57
C CYS A 189 -13.12 10.55 -14.94
N GLY A 190 -14.39 10.13 -14.99
CA GLY A 190 -15.18 10.04 -16.24
C GLY A 190 -15.87 11.35 -16.66
N THR A 191 -15.89 12.36 -15.79
CA THR A 191 -16.71 13.59 -15.97
C THR A 191 -16.25 14.49 -17.13
N THR A 192 -15.02 14.31 -17.63
CA THR A 192 -14.36 15.17 -18.63
C THR A 192 -14.40 14.66 -20.09
N GLN A 193 -15.16 13.60 -20.41
CA GLN A 193 -15.15 12.96 -21.75
C GLN A 193 -16.43 13.25 -22.58
N HIS A 194 -16.70 14.48 -22.98
CA HIS A 194 -17.93 14.84 -23.73
C HIS A 194 -17.77 14.51 -25.21
N TYR A 195 -16.76 15.10 -25.84
CA TYR A 195 -16.53 14.98 -27.27
C TYR A 195 -15.99 13.60 -27.66
N LEU A 196 -15.11 13.01 -26.85
CA LEU A 196 -14.59 11.67 -27.13
C LEU A 196 -15.66 10.57 -26.95
N LEU A 197 -16.57 10.77 -25.99
CA LEU A 197 -17.76 9.92 -25.86
C LEU A 197 -18.71 10.10 -27.05
N LEU A 198 -18.88 11.33 -27.55
CA LEU A 198 -19.70 11.61 -28.72
C LEU A 198 -19.09 11.01 -30.02
N ASP A 199 -17.76 11.06 -30.17
CA ASP A 199 -17.04 10.35 -31.24
C ASP A 199 -17.27 8.83 -31.15
N GLU A 200 -17.17 8.24 -29.95
CA GLU A 200 -17.50 6.84 -29.73
C GLU A 200 -18.98 6.55 -30.04
N PHE A 201 -19.91 7.41 -29.62
CA PHE A 201 -21.35 7.29 -29.90
C PHE A 201 -21.60 7.25 -31.41
N TYR A 202 -21.12 8.24 -32.18
CA TYR A 202 -21.43 8.30 -33.62
C TYR A 202 -20.87 7.13 -34.41
N ARG A 203 -19.82 6.49 -33.90
CA ARG A 203 -19.19 5.36 -34.56
C ARG A 203 -19.76 4.02 -34.12
N THR A 204 -20.19 3.90 -32.87
CA THR A 204 -20.58 2.61 -32.26
C THR A 204 -22.07 2.49 -31.98
N ALA A 205 -22.84 3.57 -31.92
CA ALA A 205 -24.26 3.49 -31.59
C ALA A 205 -25.04 2.68 -32.64
N ILE A 206 -25.95 1.83 -32.15
CA ILE A 206 -26.99 1.15 -32.90
C ILE A 206 -28.31 1.78 -32.48
N TRP A 207 -28.96 2.47 -33.40
CA TRP A 207 -30.31 2.98 -33.23
C TRP A 207 -31.30 1.82 -33.16
N LEU A 208 -32.06 1.74 -32.06
CA LEU A 208 -33.07 0.70 -31.85
C LEU A 208 -34.47 1.20 -32.19
N ALA A 209 -34.81 2.40 -31.74
CA ALA A 209 -36.08 3.05 -32.00
C ALA A 209 -36.04 4.53 -31.58
N GLY A 210 -37.00 5.33 -32.03
CA GLY A 210 -37.03 6.76 -31.70
C GLY A 210 -36.72 7.70 -32.86
N ARG A 211 -36.32 8.91 -32.49
CA ARG A 211 -35.71 9.90 -33.38
C ARG A 211 -34.29 9.49 -33.74
N THR A 212 -33.85 9.82 -34.94
CA THR A 212 -32.49 9.52 -35.43
C THR A 212 -31.55 10.72 -35.30
N PRO A 213 -30.23 10.54 -35.10
CA PRO A 213 -29.32 11.66 -34.90
C PRO A 213 -29.28 12.61 -36.11
N LEU A 214 -29.46 13.91 -35.87
CA LEU A 214 -29.46 14.97 -36.87
C LEU A 214 -28.09 15.10 -37.55
N TRP A 215 -27.02 14.83 -36.80
CA TRP A 215 -25.64 14.92 -37.24
C TRP A 215 -25.32 14.16 -38.53
N TRP A 216 -26.02 13.06 -38.83
CA TRP A 216 -25.86 12.30 -40.09
C TRP A 216 -26.24 13.08 -41.36
N LEU A 217 -27.01 14.17 -41.22
CA LEU A 217 -27.50 14.99 -42.34
C LEU A 217 -26.64 16.23 -42.60
N VAL A 218 -25.69 16.54 -41.71
CA VAL A 218 -24.77 17.67 -41.85
C VAL A 218 -23.50 17.16 -42.57
N PRO A 219 -22.99 17.76 -43.64
CA PRO A 219 -21.73 17.32 -44.26
C PRO A 219 -20.51 17.59 -43.37
N VAL A 220 -19.43 16.81 -43.50
CA VAL A 220 -18.23 16.99 -42.66
C VAL A 220 -17.57 18.36 -42.82
N TYR A 221 -17.62 18.94 -44.02
CA TYR A 221 -17.12 20.31 -44.26
C TYR A 221 -18.00 21.41 -43.65
N GLU A 222 -19.20 21.07 -43.16
CA GLU A 222 -20.11 21.98 -42.47
C GLU A 222 -20.06 21.83 -40.93
N GLU A 223 -19.22 20.95 -40.38
CA GLU A 223 -19.07 20.80 -38.92
C GLU A 223 -18.76 22.13 -38.22
N PRO A 224 -17.87 23.02 -38.72
CA PRO A 224 -17.63 24.32 -38.09
C PRO A 224 -18.84 25.27 -38.11
N ARG A 225 -19.83 25.00 -38.97
CA ARG A 225 -21.08 25.77 -39.12
C ARG A 225 -22.31 24.95 -38.72
N TYR A 226 -22.12 23.93 -37.87
CA TYR A 226 -23.15 22.95 -37.52
C TYR A 226 -24.47 23.60 -37.11
N ASP A 227 -24.45 24.53 -36.16
CA ASP A 227 -25.65 25.19 -35.63
C ASP A 227 -26.42 25.94 -36.72
N GLN A 228 -25.70 26.64 -37.60
CA GLN A 228 -26.32 27.34 -38.74
C GLN A 228 -26.95 26.35 -39.72
N TYR A 229 -26.27 25.24 -39.99
CA TYR A 229 -26.72 24.23 -40.93
C TYR A 229 -27.97 23.49 -40.41
N THR A 230 -27.94 23.02 -39.16
CA THR A 230 -29.06 22.32 -38.52
C THR A 230 -30.27 23.23 -38.34
N HIS A 231 -30.06 24.48 -37.90
CA HIS A 231 -31.11 25.49 -37.84
C HIS A 231 -31.76 25.70 -39.20
N THR A 232 -30.99 25.76 -40.28
CA THR A 232 -31.52 25.93 -41.64
C THR A 232 -32.34 24.72 -42.08
N LEU A 233 -31.88 23.49 -41.81
CA LEU A 233 -32.63 22.28 -42.13
C LEU A 233 -34.00 22.22 -41.42
N LEU A 234 -34.05 22.63 -40.15
CA LEU A 234 -35.25 22.62 -39.32
C LEU A 234 -36.19 23.78 -39.65
N SER A 235 -35.70 25.03 -39.66
CA SER A 235 -36.51 26.23 -39.87
C SER A 235 -37.14 26.30 -41.26
N LYS A 236 -36.40 25.87 -42.30
CA LYS A 236 -36.91 25.77 -43.68
C LYS A 236 -37.68 24.47 -43.95
N ARG A 237 -37.90 23.63 -42.92
CA ARG A 237 -38.67 22.37 -42.99
C ARG A 237 -38.13 21.40 -44.04
N PHE A 238 -36.81 21.32 -44.22
CA PHE A 238 -36.20 20.24 -45.02
C PHE A 238 -36.33 18.89 -44.31
N ILE A 239 -36.35 18.92 -42.98
CA ILE A 239 -36.57 17.79 -42.09
C ILE A 239 -37.59 18.18 -41.00
N ARG A 240 -38.16 17.19 -40.31
CA ARG A 240 -39.08 17.43 -39.20
C ARG A 240 -38.38 17.27 -37.86
N ALA A 241 -38.64 18.20 -36.93
CA ALA A 241 -38.04 18.19 -35.59
C ALA A 241 -38.42 16.95 -34.76
N ASP A 242 -39.60 16.37 -34.99
CA ASP A 242 -40.07 15.16 -34.32
C ASP A 242 -39.46 13.85 -34.87
N GLU A 243 -38.65 13.92 -35.93
CA GLU A 243 -37.92 12.77 -36.49
C GLU A 243 -36.43 12.76 -36.13
N CYS A 244 -35.89 13.88 -35.65
CA CYS A 244 -34.46 14.08 -35.43
C CYS A 244 -34.11 14.33 -33.96
N LEU A 245 -32.91 13.91 -33.59
CA LEU A 245 -32.30 14.11 -32.28
C LEU A 245 -30.97 14.83 -32.45
N ASP A 246 -30.76 15.96 -31.76
CA ASP A 246 -29.47 16.66 -31.81
C ASP A 246 -28.62 16.33 -30.59
N LEU A 247 -27.41 15.84 -30.84
CA LEU A 247 -26.42 15.51 -29.81
C LEU A 247 -25.12 16.32 -29.97
N GLY A 248 -25.06 17.23 -30.97
CA GLY A 248 -23.93 18.13 -31.19
C GLY A 248 -23.04 17.72 -32.35
N HIS A 249 -21.83 18.28 -32.38
CA HIS A 249 -20.87 18.17 -33.46
C HIS A 249 -19.45 17.90 -32.95
N LEU A 250 -18.52 17.59 -33.85
CA LEU A 250 -17.13 17.27 -33.51
C LEU A 250 -16.11 18.22 -34.15
N ALA A 251 -16.54 19.43 -34.52
CA ALA A 251 -15.69 20.45 -35.14
C ALA A 251 -14.44 20.82 -34.30
N HIS A 252 -14.53 20.80 -32.97
CA HIS A 252 -13.43 21.11 -32.07
C HIS A 252 -13.50 20.25 -30.82
N ILE A 253 -12.35 19.71 -30.40
CA ILE A 253 -12.20 18.96 -29.16
C ILE A 253 -11.23 19.71 -28.25
N PRO A 254 -11.67 20.14 -27.05
CA PRO A 254 -10.80 20.77 -26.07
C PRO A 254 -9.66 19.83 -25.62
N PRO A 255 -8.44 20.34 -25.37
CA PRO A 255 -7.30 19.50 -24.99
C PRO A 255 -7.52 18.74 -23.67
N GLY A 256 -8.35 19.27 -22.76
CA GLY A 256 -8.70 18.62 -21.50
C GLY A 256 -9.42 17.27 -21.67
N GLU A 257 -10.11 17.05 -22.80
CA GLU A 257 -10.79 15.79 -23.11
C GLU A 257 -9.80 14.62 -23.26
N PHE A 258 -8.67 14.84 -23.94
CA PHE A 258 -7.67 13.80 -24.15
C PHE A 258 -6.98 13.41 -22.84
N ILE A 259 -6.72 14.39 -21.96
CA ILE A 259 -6.13 14.14 -20.66
C ILE A 259 -7.09 13.30 -19.83
N GLY A 260 -8.34 13.72 -19.69
CA GLY A 260 -9.34 12.99 -18.93
C GLY A 260 -9.64 11.59 -19.46
N ALA A 261 -9.77 11.44 -20.79
CA ALA A 261 -9.93 10.15 -21.44
C ALA A 261 -8.70 9.24 -21.22
N GLY A 262 -7.51 9.78 -21.42
CA GLY A 262 -6.26 9.04 -21.23
C GLY A 262 -6.07 8.56 -19.79
N LEU A 263 -6.35 9.42 -18.80
CA LEU A 263 -6.31 9.08 -17.38
C LEU A 263 -7.27 7.94 -17.04
N TRP A 264 -8.51 8.02 -17.51
CA TRP A 264 -9.51 6.97 -17.32
C TRP A 264 -9.10 5.63 -17.95
N GLN A 265 -8.56 5.66 -19.17
CA GLN A 265 -8.08 4.44 -19.82
C GLN A 265 -6.83 3.87 -19.13
N LEU A 266 -5.93 4.70 -18.60
CA LEU A 266 -4.82 4.22 -17.79
C LEU A 266 -5.29 3.55 -16.50
N PHE A 267 -6.28 4.14 -15.83
CA PHE A 267 -6.90 3.56 -14.64
C PHE A 267 -7.49 2.18 -14.94
N LYS A 268 -8.34 2.07 -15.97
CA LYS A 268 -8.92 0.78 -16.39
C LYS A 268 -7.89 -0.18 -16.97
N GLY A 269 -6.77 0.33 -17.51
CA GLY A 269 -5.68 -0.44 -18.09
C GLY A 269 -4.90 -1.28 -17.08
N ILE A 270 -4.97 -0.95 -15.78
CA ILE A 270 -4.38 -1.75 -14.71
C ILE A 270 -5.12 -3.08 -14.51
N GLU A 271 -6.42 -3.14 -14.78
CA GLU A 271 -7.25 -4.35 -14.57
C GLU A 271 -7.66 -5.03 -15.88
N SER A 272 -7.86 -4.23 -16.93
CA SER A 272 -8.32 -4.67 -18.26
C SER A 272 -7.38 -4.12 -19.35
N PRO A 273 -6.14 -4.62 -19.42
CA PRO A 273 -5.08 -3.99 -20.21
C PRO A 273 -5.39 -3.94 -21.71
N TYR A 274 -5.85 -5.03 -22.33
CA TYR A 274 -5.99 -5.10 -23.80
C TYR A 274 -7.08 -4.17 -24.37
N LYS A 275 -8.23 -4.04 -23.69
CA LYS A 275 -9.28 -3.09 -24.10
C LYS A 275 -8.77 -1.65 -23.98
N SER A 276 -8.10 -1.37 -22.87
CA SER A 276 -7.66 -0.02 -22.52
C SER A 276 -6.51 0.46 -23.41
N VAL A 277 -5.56 -0.41 -23.79
CA VAL A 277 -4.48 -0.09 -24.73
C VAL A 277 -5.03 0.44 -26.06
N LEU A 278 -6.04 -0.20 -26.64
CA LEU A 278 -6.64 0.27 -27.90
C LEU A 278 -7.22 1.68 -27.77
N LYS A 279 -7.97 1.95 -26.69
CA LYS A 279 -8.58 3.27 -26.46
C LYS A 279 -7.52 4.34 -26.09
N LEU A 280 -6.50 3.94 -25.34
CA LEU A 280 -5.41 4.80 -24.90
C LEU A 280 -4.56 5.27 -26.08
N LEU A 281 -4.14 4.36 -26.97
CA LEU A 281 -3.41 4.75 -28.18
C LEU A 281 -4.28 5.57 -29.14
N LEU A 282 -5.58 5.28 -29.25
CA LEU A 282 -6.46 6.16 -30.03
C LEU A 282 -6.49 7.58 -29.46
N THR A 283 -6.52 7.71 -28.13
CA THR A 283 -6.46 9.01 -27.45
C THR A 283 -5.12 9.70 -27.69
N GLU A 284 -4.01 8.95 -27.69
CA GLU A 284 -2.69 9.48 -28.07
C GLU A 284 -2.67 10.01 -29.50
N VAL A 285 -3.24 9.26 -30.46
CA VAL A 285 -3.35 9.69 -31.86
C VAL A 285 -4.08 11.04 -31.92
N TYR A 286 -5.27 11.12 -31.31
CA TYR A 286 -6.05 12.35 -31.31
C TYR A 286 -5.33 13.53 -30.63
N ALA A 287 -4.68 13.28 -29.49
CA ALA A 287 -3.90 14.31 -28.79
C ALA A 287 -2.72 14.81 -29.63
N SER A 288 -2.07 13.92 -30.39
CA SER A 288 -0.93 14.27 -31.26
C SER A 288 -1.33 15.14 -32.46
N GLU A 289 -2.61 15.12 -32.83
CA GLU A 289 -3.18 15.90 -33.94
C GLU A 289 -3.82 17.21 -33.48
N HIS A 290 -3.90 17.45 -32.17
CA HIS A 290 -4.48 18.68 -31.63
C HIS A 290 -3.73 19.92 -32.16
N PRO A 291 -4.42 20.99 -32.62
CA PRO A 291 -5.86 21.21 -32.56
C PRO A 291 -6.69 20.67 -33.72
N GLN A 292 -6.07 20.12 -34.77
CA GLN A 292 -6.74 19.65 -36.00
C GLN A 292 -6.95 18.13 -35.98
N VAL A 293 -7.79 17.68 -35.05
CA VAL A 293 -8.02 16.25 -34.81
C VAL A 293 -8.89 15.63 -35.90
N GLU A 294 -8.43 14.54 -36.51
CA GLU A 294 -9.23 13.77 -37.47
C GLU A 294 -10.05 12.69 -36.74
N CYS A 295 -11.21 13.08 -36.21
CA CYS A 295 -12.09 12.17 -35.48
C CYS A 295 -12.56 11.00 -36.36
N LEU A 296 -12.54 9.79 -35.81
CA LEU A 296 -12.90 8.59 -36.56
C LEU A 296 -14.37 8.56 -36.98
N SER A 297 -15.27 9.15 -36.21
CA SER A 297 -16.67 9.32 -36.60
C SER A 297 -16.82 10.19 -37.86
N LEU A 298 -16.00 11.23 -38.03
CA LEU A 298 -16.01 12.07 -39.24
C LEU A 298 -15.51 11.28 -40.46
N ARG A 299 -14.44 10.47 -40.31
CA ARG A 299 -14.01 9.53 -41.37
C ARG A 299 -15.10 8.52 -41.73
N PHE A 300 -15.77 7.97 -40.72
CA PHE A 300 -16.90 7.07 -40.89
C PHE A 300 -18.03 7.75 -41.68
N LYS A 301 -18.41 8.97 -41.29
CA LYS A 301 -19.43 9.77 -41.95
C LYS A 301 -19.08 10.10 -43.40
N GLN A 302 -17.84 10.48 -43.69
CA GLN A 302 -17.38 10.66 -45.07
C GLN A 302 -17.55 9.38 -45.92
N ALA A 303 -17.29 8.20 -45.35
CA ALA A 303 -17.50 6.94 -46.06
C ALA A 303 -18.99 6.69 -46.38
N VAL A 304 -19.90 7.01 -45.46
CA VAL A 304 -21.36 6.94 -45.70
C VAL A 304 -21.80 7.90 -46.81
N PHE A 305 -21.29 9.14 -46.80
CA PHE A 305 -21.55 10.14 -47.83
C PHE A 305 -21.00 9.70 -49.20
N ALA A 306 -19.86 8.99 -49.21
CA ALA A 306 -19.26 8.38 -50.40
C ALA A 306 -19.90 7.04 -50.83
N ASN A 307 -20.96 6.57 -50.14
CA ASN A 307 -21.61 5.28 -50.37
C ASN A 307 -20.70 4.05 -50.21
N ARG A 308 -19.64 4.17 -49.39
CA ARG A 308 -18.76 3.06 -49.00
C ARG A 308 -19.34 2.41 -47.75
N LEU A 309 -20.29 1.49 -47.95
CA LEU A 309 -21.12 0.91 -46.87
C LEU A 309 -20.75 -0.54 -46.52
N ASP A 310 -19.49 -0.93 -46.71
CA ASP A 310 -19.02 -2.26 -46.32
C ASP A 310 -18.93 -2.36 -44.79
N LEU A 311 -19.55 -3.38 -44.21
CA LEU A 311 -19.64 -3.54 -42.76
C LEU A 311 -18.32 -3.96 -42.11
N ASP A 312 -17.43 -4.66 -42.85
CA ASP A 312 -16.13 -5.08 -42.33
C ASP A 312 -15.15 -3.91 -42.33
N GLU A 313 -15.15 -3.11 -43.40
CA GLU A 313 -14.29 -1.91 -43.48
C GLU A 313 -14.74 -0.79 -42.54
N LEU A 314 -16.05 -0.65 -42.32
CA LEU A 314 -16.61 0.32 -41.37
C LEU A 314 -16.81 -0.24 -39.96
N ASP A 315 -16.33 -1.44 -39.66
CA ASP A 315 -16.43 -1.96 -38.30
C ASP A 315 -15.73 -1.01 -37.30
N PRO A 316 -16.37 -0.65 -36.17
CA PRO A 316 -15.77 0.31 -35.24
C PRO A 316 -14.42 -0.14 -34.67
N TYR A 317 -14.17 -1.42 -34.42
CA TYR A 317 -12.85 -1.83 -33.95
C TYR A 317 -11.82 -1.90 -35.07
N MET A 318 -12.25 -2.20 -36.31
CA MET A 318 -11.39 -2.13 -37.49
C MET A 318 -10.87 -0.72 -37.75
N VAL A 319 -11.76 0.28 -37.76
CA VAL A 319 -11.36 1.67 -38.04
C VAL A 319 -10.45 2.23 -36.94
N VAL A 320 -10.63 1.82 -35.68
CA VAL A 320 -9.70 2.17 -34.59
C VAL A 320 -8.33 1.55 -34.83
N TYR A 321 -8.30 0.24 -35.08
CA TYR A 321 -7.06 -0.46 -35.35
C TYR A 321 -6.28 0.16 -36.52
N ARG A 322 -6.96 0.43 -37.64
CA ARG A 322 -6.34 1.02 -38.83
C ARG A 322 -5.76 2.41 -38.55
N ARG A 323 -6.46 3.25 -37.78
CA ARG A 323 -5.93 4.57 -37.43
C ARG A 323 -4.69 4.48 -36.55
N ILE A 324 -4.70 3.59 -35.55
CA ILE A 324 -3.51 3.35 -34.73
C ILE A 324 -2.38 2.77 -35.58
N GLU A 325 -2.69 1.86 -36.50
CA GLU A 325 -1.71 1.28 -37.42
C GLU A 325 -1.06 2.33 -38.34
N GLU A 326 -1.85 3.24 -38.93
CA GLU A 326 -1.38 4.37 -39.72
C GLU A 326 -0.36 5.21 -38.92
N TYR A 327 -0.74 5.59 -37.68
CA TYR A 327 0.07 6.40 -36.78
C TYR A 327 1.39 5.73 -36.38
N LEU A 328 1.34 4.47 -35.91
CA LEU A 328 2.54 3.76 -35.45
C LEU A 328 3.49 3.39 -36.59
N LYS A 329 2.97 3.12 -37.80
CA LYS A 329 3.80 2.93 -39.00
C LYS A 329 4.53 4.21 -39.39
N ALA A 330 3.84 5.36 -39.39
CA ALA A 330 4.45 6.66 -39.70
C ALA A 330 5.60 7.01 -38.74
N ARG A 331 5.54 6.52 -37.50
CA ARG A 331 6.54 6.74 -36.45
C ARG A 331 7.61 5.65 -36.35
N ASN A 332 7.50 4.59 -37.15
CA ASN A 332 8.38 3.42 -37.11
C ASN A 332 8.44 2.75 -35.71
N GLU A 333 7.27 2.49 -35.11
CA GLU A 333 7.12 1.89 -33.78
C GLU A 333 6.52 0.45 -33.86
N PRO A 334 7.27 -0.54 -34.40
CA PRO A 334 6.73 -1.87 -34.71
C PRO A 334 6.32 -2.68 -33.45
N ASP A 335 7.04 -2.53 -32.35
CA ASP A 335 6.76 -3.28 -31.11
C ASP A 335 5.41 -2.86 -30.49
N ARG A 336 5.11 -1.55 -30.51
CA ARG A 336 3.82 -1.00 -30.08
C ARG A 336 2.70 -1.46 -31.01
N LEU A 337 2.96 -1.49 -32.32
CA LEU A 337 1.98 -1.97 -33.30
C LEU A 337 1.64 -3.44 -33.08
N GLU A 338 2.64 -4.28 -32.79
CA GLU A 338 2.42 -5.69 -32.48
C GLU A 338 1.66 -5.89 -31.17
N LEU A 339 1.86 -5.03 -30.18
CA LEU A 339 1.03 -5.01 -28.97
C LEU A 339 -0.45 -4.69 -29.28
N VAL A 340 -0.71 -3.71 -30.14
CA VAL A 340 -2.07 -3.33 -30.58
C VAL A 340 -2.75 -4.50 -31.30
N ARG A 341 -2.04 -5.18 -32.20
CA ARG A 341 -2.56 -6.35 -32.95
C ARG A 341 -2.94 -7.49 -32.01
N ARG A 342 -2.05 -7.85 -31.08
CA ARG A 342 -2.32 -8.85 -30.03
C ARG A 342 -3.48 -8.42 -29.13
N SER A 343 -3.54 -7.14 -28.75
CA SER A 343 -4.62 -6.59 -27.93
C SER A 343 -5.98 -6.69 -28.62
N LEU A 344 -6.06 -6.36 -29.92
CA LEU A 344 -7.27 -6.53 -30.72
C LEU A 344 -7.67 -8.01 -30.78
N TYR A 345 -6.75 -8.90 -31.17
CA TYR A 345 -7.02 -10.34 -31.28
C TYR A 345 -7.55 -10.93 -29.97
N LEU A 346 -6.89 -10.61 -28.86
CA LEU A 346 -7.27 -11.07 -27.52
C LEU A 346 -8.59 -10.45 -27.03
N LYS A 347 -8.90 -9.20 -27.43
CA LYS A 347 -10.17 -8.55 -27.11
C LYS A 347 -11.35 -9.16 -27.87
N VAL A 348 -11.13 -9.63 -29.10
CA VAL A 348 -12.15 -10.33 -29.91
C VAL A 348 -12.42 -11.72 -29.35
N ASN A 349 -11.39 -12.40 -28.82
CA ASN A 349 -11.50 -13.69 -28.16
C ASN A 349 -12.16 -14.80 -29.02
N ARG A 350 -11.87 -14.81 -30.33
CA ARG A 350 -12.29 -15.86 -31.27
C ARG A 350 -11.06 -16.61 -31.78
N LYS A 351 -10.88 -17.85 -31.31
CA LYS A 351 -9.72 -18.68 -31.64
C LYS A 351 -9.68 -19.02 -33.13
N LEU A 352 -8.51 -18.97 -33.76
CA LEU A 352 -8.30 -19.33 -35.17
C LEU A 352 -7.72 -20.75 -35.34
N THR A 353 -7.10 -21.30 -34.31
CA THR A 353 -6.39 -22.58 -34.37
C THR A 353 -7.25 -23.83 -34.22
N GLY A 354 -8.46 -23.71 -33.65
CA GLY A 354 -9.46 -24.79 -33.62
C GLY A 354 -10.71 -24.46 -34.42
N GLY A 355 -11.47 -25.49 -34.83
CA GLY A 355 -12.83 -25.35 -35.39
C GLY A 355 -12.99 -25.81 -36.85
N ASN A 356 -14.21 -26.24 -37.19
CA ASN A 356 -14.59 -26.66 -38.53
C ASN A 356 -14.81 -25.41 -39.42
N THR A 357 -14.08 -25.28 -40.52
CA THR A 357 -14.11 -24.10 -41.41
C THR A 357 -15.46 -23.88 -42.10
N ARG A 358 -16.33 -24.90 -42.12
CA ARG A 358 -17.59 -24.91 -42.88
C ARG A 358 -18.66 -23.91 -42.41
N ASN A 359 -18.67 -23.51 -41.13
CA ASN A 359 -19.61 -22.52 -40.56
C ASN A 359 -18.86 -21.47 -39.73
N SER A 360 -17.96 -20.71 -40.38
CA SER A 360 -17.18 -19.66 -39.70
C SER A 360 -18.03 -18.39 -39.53
N SER A 361 -18.09 -17.83 -38.32
CA SER A 361 -18.73 -16.52 -38.09
C SER A 361 -18.02 -15.41 -38.85
N TRP A 362 -18.72 -14.31 -39.13
CA TRP A 362 -18.15 -13.16 -39.83
C TRP A 362 -16.91 -12.58 -39.10
N GLN A 363 -16.94 -12.55 -37.76
CA GLN A 363 -15.79 -12.11 -36.94
C GLN A 363 -14.55 -12.97 -37.19
N ARG A 364 -14.74 -14.30 -37.30
CA ARG A 364 -13.64 -15.24 -37.55
C ARG A 364 -13.04 -15.02 -38.94
N LEU A 365 -13.86 -14.81 -39.97
CA LEU A 365 -13.39 -14.53 -41.32
C LEU A 365 -12.57 -13.23 -41.38
N LEU A 366 -13.05 -12.19 -40.71
CA LEU A 366 -12.35 -10.92 -40.60
C LEU A 366 -11.01 -11.04 -39.86
N LEU A 367 -10.96 -11.82 -38.77
CA LEU A 367 -9.71 -12.12 -38.05
C LEU A 367 -8.71 -12.92 -38.90
N ILE A 368 -9.17 -13.87 -39.73
CA ILE A 368 -8.29 -14.63 -40.64
C ILE A 368 -7.62 -13.67 -41.63
N ARG A 369 -8.38 -12.73 -42.19
CA ARG A 369 -7.84 -11.70 -43.09
C ARG A 369 -6.77 -10.86 -42.39
N LEU A 370 -7.09 -10.34 -41.20
CA LEU A 370 -6.16 -9.54 -40.39
C LEU A 370 -4.88 -10.29 -40.03
N ALA A 371 -4.99 -11.53 -39.54
CA ALA A 371 -3.84 -12.35 -39.19
C ALA A 371 -2.92 -12.60 -40.39
N GLY A 372 -3.50 -12.77 -41.58
CA GLY A 372 -2.76 -12.85 -42.84
C GLY A 372 -2.01 -11.55 -43.17
N GLU A 373 -2.67 -10.39 -43.03
CA GLU A 373 -2.03 -9.09 -43.23
C GLU A 373 -0.91 -8.78 -42.22
N TRP A 374 -1.06 -9.25 -40.98
CA TRP A 374 -0.04 -9.10 -39.94
C TRP A 374 1.17 -10.01 -40.14
N GLY A 375 1.06 -11.02 -41.01
CA GLY A 375 2.10 -12.03 -41.22
C GLY A 375 2.23 -13.02 -40.06
N TRP A 376 1.19 -13.21 -39.26
CA TRP A 376 1.21 -14.14 -38.14
C TRP A 376 1.21 -15.58 -38.62
N ASP A 377 2.17 -16.35 -38.09
CA ASP A 377 2.27 -17.77 -38.39
C ASP A 377 1.35 -18.61 -37.48
N ARG A 378 1.33 -19.92 -37.76
CA ARG A 378 0.54 -20.86 -36.96
C ARG A 378 0.98 -20.92 -35.50
N ARG A 379 2.26 -20.67 -35.20
CA ARG A 379 2.82 -20.76 -33.84
C ARG A 379 2.31 -19.62 -32.98
N GLN A 380 2.34 -18.39 -33.52
CA GLN A 380 1.80 -17.21 -32.86
C GLN A 380 0.30 -17.35 -32.57
N LEU A 381 -0.48 -17.82 -33.55
CA LEU A 381 -1.92 -18.06 -33.34
C LEU A 381 -2.17 -19.13 -32.26
N THR A 382 -1.38 -20.21 -32.26
CA THR A 382 -1.50 -21.27 -31.24
C THR A 382 -1.20 -20.74 -29.85
N LEU A 383 -0.18 -19.87 -29.73
CA LEU A 383 0.16 -19.22 -28.48
C LEU A 383 -0.97 -18.30 -27.98
N LEU A 384 -1.52 -17.43 -28.83
CA LEU A 384 -2.60 -16.51 -28.43
C LEU A 384 -3.89 -17.26 -28.08
N ASP A 385 -4.23 -18.32 -28.82
CA ASP A 385 -5.42 -19.13 -28.58
C ASP A 385 -5.34 -20.01 -27.31
N SER A 386 -4.13 -20.24 -26.81
CA SER A 386 -3.87 -20.92 -25.54
C SER A 386 -3.79 -19.97 -24.35
N ARG A 387 -4.34 -18.75 -24.45
CA ARG A 387 -4.38 -17.76 -23.34
C ARG A 387 -4.85 -18.33 -22.00
N SER A 388 -5.83 -19.24 -22.01
CA SER A 388 -6.32 -19.90 -20.79
C SER A 388 -5.30 -20.84 -20.13
N GLN A 389 -4.23 -21.19 -20.84
CA GLN A 389 -3.13 -22.04 -20.39
C GLN A 389 -1.84 -21.22 -20.19
N TRP A 390 -1.90 -19.90 -20.30
CA TRP A 390 -0.73 -19.05 -20.09
C TRP A 390 -0.31 -19.08 -18.62
N LYS A 391 0.93 -19.48 -18.39
CA LYS A 391 1.56 -19.47 -17.06
C LYS A 391 2.61 -18.38 -16.97
N VAL A 392 3.33 -18.35 -15.86
CA VAL A 392 4.30 -17.30 -15.45
C VAL A 392 5.17 -16.78 -16.58
N ARG A 393 5.80 -17.64 -17.38
CA ARG A 393 6.73 -17.21 -18.44
C ARG A 393 6.06 -16.36 -19.50
N GLN A 394 4.90 -16.81 -20.01
CA GLN A 394 4.16 -16.10 -21.04
C GLN A 394 3.56 -14.81 -20.47
N VAL A 395 2.96 -14.88 -19.28
CA VAL A 395 2.38 -13.71 -18.62
C VAL A 395 3.43 -12.63 -18.32
N SER A 396 4.63 -13.03 -17.90
CA SER A 396 5.73 -12.08 -17.65
C SER A 396 6.23 -11.39 -18.93
N ALA A 397 6.19 -12.08 -20.08
CA ALA A 397 6.53 -11.48 -21.36
C ALA A 397 5.47 -10.45 -21.79
N GLU A 398 4.19 -10.83 -21.71
CA GLU A 398 3.07 -9.94 -22.03
C GLU A 398 2.99 -8.72 -21.11
N ARG A 399 3.21 -8.93 -19.81
CA ARG A 399 3.23 -7.84 -18.82
C ARG A 399 4.25 -6.78 -19.17
N ARG A 400 5.46 -7.17 -19.58
CA ARG A 400 6.51 -6.20 -19.93
C ARG A 400 6.05 -5.27 -21.05
N ALA A 401 5.43 -5.81 -22.10
CA ALA A 401 4.92 -5.00 -23.20
C ALA A 401 3.80 -4.05 -22.72
N LEU A 402 2.83 -4.56 -21.94
CA LEU A 402 1.71 -3.78 -21.43
C LEU A 402 2.14 -2.67 -20.46
N VAL A 403 2.99 -2.98 -19.48
CA VAL A 403 3.49 -2.02 -18.50
C VAL A 403 4.33 -0.93 -19.17
N ASN A 404 5.14 -1.29 -20.18
CA ASN A 404 5.88 -0.31 -20.96
C ASN A 404 4.94 0.65 -21.69
N GLU A 405 3.85 0.15 -22.28
CA GLU A 405 2.86 0.97 -22.99
C GLU A 405 2.09 1.90 -22.03
N LEU A 406 1.63 1.39 -20.88
CA LEU A 406 0.95 2.21 -19.87
C LEU A 406 1.87 3.33 -19.34
N ASN A 407 3.13 3.01 -19.04
CA ASN A 407 4.11 4.00 -18.60
C ASN A 407 4.44 5.02 -19.70
N HIS A 408 4.52 4.58 -20.96
CA HIS A 408 4.71 5.47 -22.10
C HIS A 408 3.55 6.46 -22.23
N SER A 409 2.33 5.94 -22.26
CA SER A 409 1.10 6.74 -22.35
C SER A 409 0.94 7.71 -21.18
N TYR A 410 1.27 7.31 -19.95
CA TYR A 410 1.28 8.22 -18.79
C TYR A 410 2.26 9.39 -18.97
N ARG A 411 3.48 9.12 -19.45
CA ARG A 411 4.48 10.17 -19.73
C ARG A 411 4.02 11.08 -20.86
N PHE A 412 3.45 10.52 -21.92
CA PHE A 412 2.89 11.28 -23.04
C PHE A 412 1.79 12.23 -22.56
N LEU A 413 0.80 11.75 -21.82
CA LEU A 413 -0.30 12.57 -21.29
C LEU A 413 0.22 13.66 -20.33
N THR A 414 1.19 13.32 -19.47
CA THR A 414 1.82 14.30 -18.57
C THR A 414 2.54 15.40 -19.35
N GLN A 415 3.23 15.04 -20.43
CA GLN A 415 3.92 16.00 -21.30
C GLN A 415 2.92 16.87 -22.07
N PHE A 416 1.91 16.26 -22.69
CA PHE A 416 0.85 16.95 -23.41
C PHE A 416 0.13 17.97 -22.52
N ALA A 417 -0.24 17.56 -21.31
CA ALA A 417 -0.90 18.43 -20.34
C ALA A 417 -0.06 19.67 -19.99
N ARG A 418 1.26 19.53 -19.87
CA ARG A 418 2.18 20.64 -19.61
C ARG A 418 2.30 21.59 -20.81
N THR A 419 2.40 21.05 -22.03
CA THR A 419 2.55 21.85 -23.26
C THR A 419 1.32 22.70 -23.54
N GLU A 420 0.12 22.13 -23.43
CA GLU A 420 -1.15 22.81 -23.74
C GLU A 420 -1.63 23.74 -22.62
N GLN A 421 -0.88 23.87 -21.51
CA GLN A 421 -1.30 24.57 -20.28
C GLN A 421 -2.70 24.14 -19.77
N ALA A 422 -3.18 22.97 -20.20
CA ALA A 422 -4.51 22.44 -19.90
C ALA A 422 -4.61 21.80 -18.51
N VAL A 423 -3.64 22.08 -17.63
CA VAL A 423 -3.56 21.51 -16.29
C VAL A 423 -4.36 22.34 -15.29
N SER A 424 -5.65 22.05 -15.15
CA SER A 424 -6.42 22.50 -13.99
C SER A 424 -5.85 21.90 -12.69
N LEU A 425 -6.16 22.51 -11.54
CA LEU A 425 -5.76 21.95 -10.23
C LEU A 425 -6.30 20.53 -10.00
N ILE A 426 -7.51 20.26 -10.51
CA ILE A 426 -8.18 18.95 -10.43
C ILE A 426 -7.38 17.90 -11.24
N ASN A 427 -6.98 18.23 -12.48
CA ASN A 427 -6.17 17.34 -13.32
C ASN A 427 -4.80 16.97 -12.70
N LYS A 428 -4.19 17.86 -11.89
CA LYS A 428 -2.92 17.55 -11.19
C LYS A 428 -3.10 16.49 -10.11
N ARG A 429 -4.20 16.56 -9.35
CA ARG A 429 -4.51 15.60 -8.30
C ARG A 429 -4.66 14.21 -8.92
N ASP A 430 -5.45 14.10 -9.99
CA ASP A 430 -5.75 12.83 -10.64
C ASP A 430 -4.51 12.21 -11.30
N LEU A 431 -3.67 13.03 -11.94
CA LEU A 431 -2.36 12.60 -12.44
C LEU A 431 -1.46 12.02 -11.34
N ASN A 432 -1.41 12.65 -10.17
CA ASN A 432 -0.59 12.18 -9.05
C ASN A 432 -1.14 10.89 -8.44
N VAL A 433 -2.46 10.78 -8.25
CA VAL A 433 -3.14 9.58 -7.75
C VAL A 433 -2.88 8.41 -8.70
N LEU A 434 -3.08 8.61 -10.01
CA LEU A 434 -2.80 7.60 -11.02
C LEU A 434 -1.32 7.21 -11.06
N GLY A 435 -0.42 8.20 -10.99
CA GLY A 435 1.02 7.96 -10.92
C GLY A 435 1.40 7.06 -9.74
N ARG A 436 0.83 7.33 -8.55
CA ARG A 436 1.03 6.48 -7.36
C ARG A 436 0.42 5.09 -7.53
N ARG A 437 -0.74 4.96 -8.17
CA ARG A 437 -1.36 3.66 -8.44
C ARG A 437 -0.55 2.80 -9.42
N LEU A 438 -0.06 3.39 -10.52
CA LEU A 438 0.85 2.72 -11.47
C LEU A 438 2.15 2.30 -10.78
N TYR A 439 2.69 3.18 -9.94
CA TYR A 439 3.89 2.89 -9.16
C TYR A 439 3.69 1.74 -8.16
N ALA A 440 2.58 1.76 -7.41
CA ALA A 440 2.22 0.69 -6.48
C ALA A 440 2.01 -0.65 -7.23
N ALA A 441 1.37 -0.64 -8.40
CA ALA A 441 1.11 -1.85 -9.18
C ALA A 441 2.35 -2.43 -9.87
N PHE A 442 3.24 -1.59 -10.41
CA PHE A 442 4.26 -2.05 -11.37
C PHE A 442 5.72 -1.76 -10.98
N GLU A 443 6.00 -0.74 -10.16
CA GLU A 443 7.37 -0.39 -9.81
C GLU A 443 8.03 -1.46 -8.95
N ARG A 444 9.30 -1.76 -9.25
CA ARG A 444 10.12 -2.73 -8.51
C ARG A 444 10.94 -2.02 -7.43
N LYS A 445 10.97 -2.60 -6.23
CA LYS A 445 11.77 -2.13 -5.09
C LYS A 445 12.34 -3.32 -4.34
N ALA A 446 13.39 -3.07 -3.54
CA ALA A 446 13.86 -4.06 -2.57
C ALA A 446 12.71 -4.50 -1.64
N GLY A 447 12.62 -5.80 -1.37
CA GLY A 447 11.58 -6.41 -0.54
C GLY A 447 10.17 -6.45 -1.15
N LYS A 448 9.86 -5.69 -2.21
CA LYS A 448 8.52 -5.65 -2.80
C LYS A 448 8.25 -6.87 -3.68
N ILE A 449 7.14 -7.56 -3.41
CA ILE A 449 6.63 -8.64 -4.25
C ILE A 449 6.01 -8.09 -5.53
N GLU A 450 6.52 -8.53 -6.68
CA GLU A 450 6.01 -8.14 -7.99
C GLU A 450 4.62 -8.73 -8.27
N PHE A 451 3.67 -7.88 -8.65
CA PHE A 451 2.38 -8.30 -9.20
C PHE A 451 2.47 -8.46 -10.72
N ILE A 452 2.41 -9.71 -11.19
CA ILE A 452 2.67 -10.10 -12.58
C ILE A 452 1.42 -10.35 -13.43
N ASN A 453 0.25 -10.61 -12.83
CA ASN A 453 -0.96 -10.91 -13.58
C ASN A 453 -2.10 -9.89 -13.35
N PRO A 454 -2.04 -8.69 -13.96
CA PRO A 454 -3.11 -7.68 -13.93
C PRO A 454 -4.32 -8.06 -14.83
N GLY A 455 -4.68 -9.35 -14.91
CA GLY A 455 -5.73 -9.83 -15.84
C GLY A 455 -5.23 -10.25 -17.24
N ILE A 456 -3.93 -10.57 -17.35
CA ILE A 456 -3.31 -11.05 -18.60
C ILE A 456 -3.78 -12.48 -18.90
N ALA A 457 -3.68 -13.38 -17.92
CA ALA A 457 -4.21 -14.74 -18.00
C ALA A 457 -5.37 -14.91 -17.02
N PRO A 458 -6.41 -15.68 -17.37
CA PRO A 458 -7.53 -15.96 -16.47
C PRO A 458 -7.14 -16.90 -15.32
N ASP A 459 -6.13 -17.75 -15.52
CA ASP A 459 -5.67 -18.72 -14.54
C ASP A 459 -4.14 -18.88 -14.59
N MET A 460 -3.51 -18.67 -13.43
CA MET A 460 -2.07 -18.80 -13.23
C MET A 460 -1.69 -20.04 -12.41
N ALA A 461 -2.66 -20.74 -11.84
CA ALA A 461 -2.43 -21.82 -10.90
C ALA A 461 -1.77 -23.00 -11.62
N GLU A 462 -0.77 -23.60 -10.99
CA GLU A 462 -0.10 -24.79 -11.53
C GLU A 462 -0.61 -26.02 -10.78
N ASP A 463 -1.08 -27.06 -11.49
CA ASP A 463 -1.65 -28.25 -10.84
C ASP A 463 -0.65 -28.93 -9.89
N THR A 464 0.63 -28.90 -10.24
CA THR A 464 1.70 -29.50 -9.46
C THR A 464 2.98 -28.69 -9.59
N LEU A 465 3.61 -28.42 -8.45
CA LEU A 465 4.87 -27.69 -8.36
C LEU A 465 5.85 -28.46 -7.48
N THR A 466 7.15 -28.26 -7.75
CA THR A 466 8.23 -28.78 -6.91
C THR A 466 9.01 -27.61 -6.33
N LEU A 467 9.10 -27.57 -4.99
CA LEU A 467 9.84 -26.59 -4.22
C LEU A 467 11.16 -27.22 -3.76
N VAL A 468 12.29 -26.58 -4.09
CA VAL A 468 13.63 -27.10 -3.82
C VAL A 468 14.49 -26.06 -3.14
N GLN A 469 15.16 -26.42 -2.04
CA GLN A 469 16.33 -25.69 -1.55
C GLN A 469 17.59 -26.33 -2.12
N SER A 470 18.47 -25.53 -2.72
CA SER A 470 19.73 -26.02 -3.27
C SER A 470 20.91 -25.07 -3.01
N PRO A 471 22.15 -25.58 -2.94
CA PRO A 471 23.34 -24.73 -2.83
C PRO A 471 23.45 -23.78 -4.02
N ASN A 472 23.86 -22.55 -3.75
CA ASN A 472 24.16 -21.58 -4.78
C ASN A 472 25.54 -21.88 -5.40
N ARG A 473 25.56 -22.41 -6.63
CA ARG A 473 26.82 -22.72 -7.33
C ARG A 473 27.72 -21.49 -7.58
N LYS A 474 27.15 -20.28 -7.57
CA LYS A 474 27.89 -19.03 -7.78
C LYS A 474 28.43 -18.41 -6.48
N GLU A 475 27.81 -18.73 -5.35
CA GLU A 475 28.16 -18.20 -4.02
C GLU A 475 28.31 -19.39 -3.06
N PRO A 476 29.50 -20.02 -3.00
CA PRO A 476 29.75 -21.18 -2.15
C PRO A 476 29.39 -20.89 -0.69
N GLY A 477 28.65 -21.80 -0.05
CA GLY A 477 28.17 -21.66 1.32
C GLY A 477 26.78 -21.01 1.45
N GLN A 478 26.23 -20.42 0.40
CA GLN A 478 24.84 -19.93 0.39
C GLN A 478 23.90 -20.96 -0.24
N THR A 479 22.63 -20.92 0.17
CA THR A 479 21.54 -21.70 -0.44
C THR A 479 20.50 -20.76 -1.04
N HIS A 480 19.64 -21.30 -1.89
CA HIS A 480 18.51 -20.57 -2.44
C HIS A 480 17.32 -21.52 -2.65
N TRP A 481 16.13 -20.94 -2.67
CA TRP A 481 14.89 -21.63 -3.00
C TRP A 481 14.54 -21.46 -4.47
N ALA A 482 14.07 -22.54 -5.08
CA ALA A 482 13.64 -22.59 -6.47
C ALA A 482 12.32 -23.32 -6.59
N LEU A 483 11.42 -22.77 -7.42
CA LEU A 483 10.15 -23.38 -7.76
C LEU A 483 10.20 -23.92 -9.19
N TYR A 484 9.75 -25.16 -9.39
CA TYR A 484 9.68 -25.82 -10.69
C TYR A 484 8.25 -26.28 -10.99
N ASN A 485 7.90 -26.38 -12.26
CA ASN A 485 6.64 -26.95 -12.70
C ASN A 485 6.73 -28.49 -12.68
N GLY A 486 5.66 -29.15 -12.24
CA GLY A 486 5.53 -30.60 -12.18
C GLY A 486 6.01 -31.18 -10.85
N SER A 487 5.88 -32.51 -10.71
CA SER A 487 6.44 -33.29 -9.60
C SER A 487 7.77 -33.89 -10.05
N LEU A 488 8.87 -33.23 -9.71
CA LEU A 488 10.22 -33.63 -10.10
C LEU A 488 10.88 -34.42 -8.96
N GLY A 489 11.58 -35.50 -9.32
CA GLY A 489 12.41 -36.25 -8.38
C GLY A 489 13.66 -35.46 -7.95
N ALA A 490 14.30 -35.91 -6.85
CA ALA A 490 15.45 -35.25 -6.23
C ALA A 490 16.68 -35.08 -7.14
N HIS A 491 16.78 -35.87 -8.22
CA HIS A 491 17.87 -35.79 -9.21
C HIS A 491 17.42 -35.27 -10.58
N GLU A 492 16.12 -35.04 -10.77
CA GLU A 492 15.56 -34.64 -12.07
C GLU A 492 15.52 -33.12 -12.21
N TRP A 493 15.23 -32.40 -11.12
CA TRP A 493 15.00 -30.95 -11.13
C TRP A 493 16.17 -30.13 -11.69
N GLU A 494 17.41 -30.63 -11.58
CA GLU A 494 18.60 -29.94 -12.12
C GLU A 494 18.54 -29.73 -13.64
N HIS A 495 17.80 -30.58 -14.35
CA HIS A 495 17.66 -30.54 -15.80
C HIS A 495 16.54 -29.61 -16.27
N PHE A 496 15.76 -29.05 -15.35
CA PHE A 496 14.63 -28.18 -15.64
C PHE A 496 14.95 -26.72 -15.32
N ALA A 497 14.39 -25.81 -16.11
CA ALA A 497 14.47 -24.39 -15.79
C ALA A 497 13.42 -24.04 -14.73
N PRO A 498 13.79 -23.35 -13.64
CA PRO A 498 12.83 -22.94 -12.61
C PRO A 498 11.81 -21.93 -13.17
N ILE A 499 10.68 -21.83 -12.49
CA ILE A 499 9.68 -20.77 -12.66
C ILE A 499 10.22 -19.47 -12.03
N LYS A 500 10.64 -19.54 -10.78
CA LYS A 500 11.25 -18.44 -10.02
C LYS A 500 12.28 -18.99 -9.03
N ARG A 501 13.29 -18.18 -8.74
CA ARG A 501 14.27 -18.39 -7.67
C ARG A 501 14.20 -17.22 -6.69
N SER A 502 14.51 -17.49 -5.44
CA SER A 502 14.64 -16.53 -4.36
C SER A 502 15.72 -17.01 -3.40
N ARG A 503 16.38 -16.10 -2.68
CA ARG A 503 17.24 -16.49 -1.56
C ARG A 503 16.39 -17.14 -0.46
N GLU A 504 15.26 -16.52 -0.15
CA GLU A 504 14.41 -16.90 0.97
C GLU A 504 13.10 -17.55 0.52
N LEU A 505 12.64 -18.51 1.32
CA LEU A 505 11.42 -19.27 1.05
C LEU A 505 10.19 -18.36 1.06
N LEU A 506 10.08 -17.48 2.05
CA LEU A 506 8.86 -16.71 2.25
C LEU A 506 8.62 -15.72 1.11
N GLU A 507 9.67 -15.16 0.51
CA GLU A 507 9.56 -14.35 -0.71
C GLU A 507 8.93 -15.15 -1.85
N LEU A 508 9.38 -16.39 -2.04
CA LEU A 508 8.89 -17.26 -3.10
C LEU A 508 7.42 -17.64 -2.87
N LEU A 509 7.05 -18.05 -1.65
CA LEU A 509 5.68 -18.44 -1.30
C LEU A 509 4.70 -17.26 -1.41
N THR A 510 5.10 -16.09 -0.90
CA THR A 510 4.27 -14.88 -0.97
C THR A 510 4.09 -14.43 -2.41
N TRP A 511 5.14 -14.50 -3.23
CA TRP A 511 5.04 -14.22 -4.66
C TRP A 511 4.09 -15.19 -5.37
N CYS A 512 4.14 -16.49 -5.05
CA CYS A 512 3.23 -17.47 -5.62
C CYS A 512 1.78 -17.19 -5.25
N HIS A 513 1.50 -16.95 -3.97
CA HIS A 513 0.17 -16.62 -3.46
C HIS A 513 -0.36 -15.34 -4.12
N ARG A 514 0.39 -14.24 -4.06
CA ARG A 514 -0.02 -12.93 -4.61
C ARG A 514 -0.40 -12.96 -6.08
N ASN A 515 0.22 -13.84 -6.86
CA ASN A 515 0.04 -13.97 -8.30
C ASN A 515 -0.85 -15.14 -8.71
N GLY A 516 -1.42 -15.88 -7.76
CA GLY A 516 -2.29 -17.03 -8.02
C GLY A 516 -1.58 -18.20 -8.70
N VAL A 517 -0.25 -18.34 -8.50
CA VAL A 517 0.53 -19.49 -9.00
C VAL A 517 0.27 -20.73 -8.14
N ILE A 518 0.01 -20.52 -6.84
CA ILE A 518 -0.42 -21.54 -5.90
C ILE A 518 -1.84 -21.16 -5.45
N ASP A 519 -2.74 -22.14 -5.48
CA ASP A 519 -4.09 -22.07 -4.93
C ASP A 519 -4.37 -23.31 -4.06
N SER A 520 -5.63 -23.48 -3.63
CA SER A 520 -6.03 -24.64 -2.81
C SER A 520 -6.02 -25.98 -3.56
N SER A 521 -5.92 -25.97 -4.90
CA SER A 521 -5.88 -27.18 -5.74
C SER A 521 -4.45 -27.64 -6.08
N THR A 522 -3.48 -26.73 -5.95
CA THR A 522 -2.08 -26.92 -6.27
C THR A 522 -1.41 -27.96 -5.36
N ARG A 523 -0.77 -28.98 -5.95
CA ARG A 523 0.01 -29.98 -5.20
C ARG A 523 1.49 -29.59 -5.14
N LEU A 524 2.09 -29.61 -3.95
CA LEU A 524 3.49 -29.25 -3.75
C LEU A 524 4.33 -30.48 -3.40
N ALA A 525 5.35 -30.77 -4.20
CA ALA A 525 6.44 -31.67 -3.84
C ALA A 525 7.56 -30.85 -3.17
N LEU A 526 8.04 -31.30 -2.01
CA LEU A 526 9.05 -30.58 -1.23
C LEU A 526 10.39 -31.34 -1.20
N HIS A 527 11.46 -30.66 -1.61
CA HIS A 527 12.85 -31.07 -1.41
C HIS A 527 13.55 -30.01 -0.55
N PRO A 528 13.57 -30.16 0.79
CA PRO A 528 14.01 -29.09 1.69
C PRO A 528 15.54 -28.93 1.74
N GLY A 529 16.31 -29.83 1.10
CA GLY A 529 17.76 -29.75 1.07
C GLY A 529 18.35 -29.83 2.48
N SER A 530 19.02 -28.75 2.91
CA SER A 530 19.61 -28.61 4.24
C SER A 530 18.65 -28.00 5.29
N SER A 531 17.51 -27.46 4.86
CA SER A 531 16.50 -26.85 5.73
C SER A 531 15.73 -27.90 6.54
N ASP A 532 15.23 -27.50 7.71
CA ASP A 532 14.36 -28.31 8.56
C ASP A 532 12.87 -28.20 8.17
N LEU A 533 12.57 -27.52 7.05
CA LEU A 533 11.20 -27.31 6.58
C LEU A 533 10.47 -28.65 6.38
N THR A 534 9.28 -28.74 6.98
CA THR A 534 8.37 -29.87 6.80
C THR A 534 7.16 -29.49 5.96
N GLU A 535 6.44 -30.50 5.45
CA GLU A 535 5.16 -30.25 4.76
C GLU A 535 4.14 -29.55 5.69
N PHE A 536 4.07 -29.96 6.96
CA PHE A 536 3.22 -29.31 7.97
C PHE A 536 3.52 -27.82 8.09
N GLU A 537 4.80 -27.46 8.23
CA GLU A 537 5.23 -26.06 8.29
C GLU A 537 4.86 -25.31 7.01
N LEU A 538 5.16 -25.88 5.83
CA LEU A 538 4.84 -25.30 4.54
C LEU A 538 3.34 -24.97 4.38
N PHE A 539 2.44 -25.89 4.75
CA PHE A 539 1.00 -25.67 4.68
C PHE A 539 0.53 -24.56 5.63
N ASN A 540 1.07 -24.50 6.85
CA ASN A 540 0.72 -23.45 7.81
C ASN A 540 1.27 -22.06 7.41
N LEU A 541 2.44 -22.01 6.76
CA LEU A 541 2.98 -20.78 6.16
C LEU A 541 2.04 -20.24 5.09
N LEU A 542 1.61 -21.09 4.14
CA LEU A 542 0.65 -20.72 3.10
C LEU A 542 -0.69 -20.29 3.69
N GLY A 543 -1.21 -21.01 4.68
CA GLY A 543 -2.44 -20.63 5.38
C GLY A 543 -2.34 -19.26 6.07
N SER A 544 -1.19 -18.94 6.66
CA SER A 544 -0.94 -17.63 7.28
C SER A 544 -0.89 -16.51 6.24
N LEU A 545 -0.26 -16.75 5.09
CA LEU A 545 -0.24 -15.79 3.98
C LEU A 545 -1.65 -15.53 3.42
N GLN A 546 -2.48 -16.57 3.29
CA GLN A 546 -3.88 -16.45 2.83
C GLN A 546 -4.74 -15.63 3.80
N GLN A 547 -4.51 -15.76 5.11
CA GLN A 547 -5.25 -15.00 6.14
C GLN A 547 -4.87 -13.52 6.17
N VAL A 548 -3.62 -13.18 5.86
CA VAL A 548 -3.09 -11.80 5.90
C VAL A 548 -3.29 -11.10 4.56
N ILE A 549 -3.14 -11.83 3.45
CA ILE A 549 -3.30 -11.33 2.09
C ILE A 549 -4.51 -12.05 1.48
N ALA A 550 -5.72 -11.60 1.82
CA ALA A 550 -6.95 -12.13 1.24
C ALA A 550 -7.09 -11.66 -0.21
N LEU A 551 -7.07 -12.60 -1.17
CA LEU A 551 -7.19 -12.30 -2.60
C LEU A 551 -8.63 -12.57 -3.10
N PRO A 552 -9.15 -11.76 -4.06
CA PRO A 552 -8.52 -10.57 -4.64
C PRO A 552 -8.45 -9.41 -3.65
N LEU A 553 -7.39 -8.60 -3.71
CA LEU A 553 -7.30 -7.36 -2.92
C LEU A 553 -8.36 -6.36 -3.40
N ASN A 554 -8.95 -5.62 -2.47
CA ASN A 554 -9.88 -4.53 -2.79
C ASN A 554 -9.16 -3.40 -3.54
N SER A 555 -9.89 -2.60 -4.34
CA SER A 555 -9.33 -1.38 -4.93
C SER A 555 -8.92 -0.40 -3.83
N VAL A 556 -7.80 0.31 -4.04
CA VAL A 556 -7.31 1.33 -3.10
C VAL A 556 -8.08 2.62 -3.33
N ASP A 557 -8.69 3.15 -2.28
CA ASP A 557 -9.38 4.44 -2.31
C ASP A 557 -8.43 5.59 -2.64
N GLU A 558 -8.91 6.60 -3.38
CA GLU A 558 -8.08 7.74 -3.76
C GLU A 558 -7.51 8.49 -2.54
N GLU A 559 -8.29 8.60 -1.46
CA GLU A 559 -7.84 9.27 -0.24
C GLU A 559 -6.59 8.63 0.37
N GLN A 560 -6.48 7.30 0.28
CA GLN A 560 -5.29 6.57 0.74
C GLN A 560 -4.09 6.85 -0.18
N LEU A 561 -4.33 6.92 -1.49
CA LEU A 561 -3.29 7.27 -2.47
C LEU A 561 -2.84 8.73 -2.36
N LEU A 562 -3.60 9.63 -1.73
CA LEU A 562 -3.17 11.00 -1.47
C LEU A 562 -2.17 11.12 -0.30
N ARG A 563 -2.16 10.15 0.61
CA ARG A 563 -1.25 10.10 1.77
C ARG A 563 -0.05 9.17 1.49
N PRO A 564 1.06 9.29 2.24
CA PRO A 564 2.13 8.30 2.18
C PRO A 564 1.62 6.89 2.49
N SER A 565 2.24 5.89 1.88
CA SER A 565 1.94 4.50 2.19
C SER A 565 2.36 4.16 3.62
N ILE A 566 1.48 3.47 4.35
CA ILE A 566 1.74 3.02 5.72
C ILE A 566 1.39 1.52 5.86
N PRO A 567 2.04 0.78 6.77
CA PRO A 567 1.70 -0.63 7.03
C PRO A 567 0.23 -0.78 7.49
N GLY A 568 -0.50 -1.73 6.92
CA GLY A 568 -1.87 -2.06 7.31
C GLY A 568 -1.97 -3.40 8.03
N GLU A 569 -1.43 -4.46 7.43
CA GLU A 569 -1.30 -5.78 8.07
C GLU A 569 0.19 -6.16 8.09
N VAL A 570 0.67 -6.67 9.22
CA VAL A 570 2.06 -7.13 9.42
C VAL A 570 2.04 -8.54 9.99
N LEU A 571 2.68 -9.47 9.28
CA LEU A 571 2.88 -10.84 9.71
C LEU A 571 4.37 -11.07 9.97
N ILE A 572 4.72 -11.50 11.18
CA ILE A 572 6.07 -11.92 11.54
C ILE A 572 6.07 -13.44 11.70
N LEU A 573 6.88 -14.10 10.88
CA LEU A 573 7.08 -15.54 10.90
C LEU A 573 8.46 -15.85 11.47
N VAL A 574 8.49 -16.60 12.57
CA VAL A 574 9.72 -16.92 13.30
C VAL A 574 10.23 -18.31 12.91
N ASN A 575 11.52 -18.42 12.64
CA ASN A 575 12.25 -19.66 12.35
C ASN A 575 11.74 -20.45 11.13
N VAL A 576 11.39 -19.76 10.04
CA VAL A 576 10.90 -20.40 8.81
C VAL A 576 11.94 -21.40 8.27
N GLY A 577 11.60 -22.69 8.31
CA GLY A 577 12.44 -23.79 7.84
C GLY A 577 13.68 -24.07 8.70
N VAL A 578 13.66 -23.66 9.98
CA VAL A 578 14.77 -23.82 10.93
C VAL A 578 14.23 -24.41 12.24
N ASP A 579 14.79 -25.53 12.70
CA ASP A 579 14.48 -26.08 14.03
C ASP A 579 15.52 -25.58 15.05
N PRO A 580 15.16 -24.68 15.98
CA PRO A 580 16.11 -24.11 16.93
C PRO A 580 16.69 -25.15 17.90
N LEU A 581 16.08 -26.33 18.00
CA LEU A 581 16.51 -27.43 18.87
C LEU A 581 16.93 -28.69 18.10
N LYS A 582 17.31 -28.55 16.82
CA LYS A 582 17.72 -29.67 15.96
C LYS A 582 18.74 -30.60 16.64
N HIS A 583 19.80 -30.03 17.21
CA HIS A 583 20.86 -30.81 17.87
C HIS A 583 20.35 -31.60 19.08
N HIS A 584 19.48 -30.99 19.89
CA HIS A 584 18.86 -31.65 21.05
C HIS A 584 17.95 -32.80 20.63
N ARG A 585 17.19 -32.61 19.54
CA ARG A 585 16.35 -33.66 18.95
C ARG A 585 17.19 -34.82 18.42
N ASP A 586 18.22 -34.52 17.64
CA ASP A 586 19.05 -35.55 17.00
C ASP A 586 19.85 -36.37 18.03
N LEU A 587 20.19 -35.76 19.19
CA LEU A 587 20.90 -36.41 20.29
C LEU A 587 19.99 -36.93 21.43
N ASN A 588 18.66 -36.79 21.32
CA ASN A 588 17.70 -37.14 22.38
C ASN A 588 18.03 -36.56 23.77
N ILE A 589 18.44 -35.29 23.82
CA ILE A 589 18.80 -34.62 25.08
C ILE A 589 17.53 -34.31 25.88
N LEU A 590 17.44 -34.83 27.11
CA LEU A 590 16.37 -34.53 28.05
C LEU A 590 16.70 -33.29 28.87
N MET A 591 15.74 -32.37 28.97
CA MET A 591 15.89 -31.13 29.74
C MET A 591 15.63 -31.38 31.22
N THR A 592 16.55 -30.90 32.07
CA THR A 592 16.48 -31.04 33.54
C THR A 592 16.23 -29.72 34.27
N THR A 593 16.23 -28.59 33.56
CA THR A 593 16.10 -27.24 34.15
C THR A 593 14.69 -26.67 33.99
N GLU A 594 14.23 -25.90 34.97
CA GLU A 594 12.93 -25.21 34.95
C GLU A 594 12.88 -23.96 34.05
N ARG A 595 14.01 -23.57 33.42
CA ARG A 595 14.09 -22.37 32.59
C ARG A 595 13.49 -22.60 31.20
N THR A 596 12.32 -22.01 30.96
CA THR A 596 11.48 -22.24 29.77
C THR A 596 11.35 -21.04 28.83
N ASP A 597 11.96 -19.88 29.15
CA ASP A 597 11.89 -18.69 28.30
C ASP A 597 12.55 -18.91 26.93
N SER A 598 11.89 -18.46 25.86
CA SER A 598 12.35 -18.69 24.49
C SER A 598 13.62 -17.90 24.12
N LEU A 599 13.95 -16.82 24.83
CA LEU A 599 15.15 -16.01 24.58
C LEU A 599 16.36 -16.46 25.41
N SER A 600 16.13 -17.20 26.49
CA SER A 600 17.16 -17.81 27.34
C SER A 600 16.73 -19.20 27.81
N TYR A 601 16.66 -20.15 26.90
CA TYR A 601 16.14 -21.49 27.11
C TYR A 601 17.16 -22.44 27.78
N ALA A 602 16.65 -23.29 28.68
CA ALA A 602 17.40 -24.33 29.38
C ALA A 602 18.62 -23.82 30.19
N GLY A 603 19.43 -24.75 30.72
CA GLY A 603 20.60 -24.43 31.54
C GLY A 603 21.72 -23.70 30.80
N VAL A 604 21.82 -23.91 29.48
CA VAL A 604 22.81 -23.29 28.60
C VAL A 604 22.43 -21.88 28.12
N ARG A 605 21.21 -21.41 28.43
CA ARG A 605 20.66 -20.11 28.00
C ARG A 605 20.67 -19.94 26.47
N GLU A 606 20.12 -20.90 25.74
CA GLU A 606 20.03 -20.82 24.28
C GLU A 606 18.92 -19.84 23.83
N ASN A 607 19.11 -19.18 22.69
CA ASN A 607 18.08 -18.35 22.07
C ASN A 607 17.34 -19.20 21.04
N LEU A 608 16.03 -19.35 21.20
CA LEU A 608 15.20 -20.11 20.27
C LEU A 608 14.65 -19.26 19.13
N VAL A 609 14.84 -17.95 19.12
CA VAL A 609 14.43 -17.02 18.04
C VAL A 609 15.63 -16.73 17.14
N LEU A 610 15.76 -17.49 16.06
CA LEU A 610 16.96 -17.49 15.20
C LEU A 610 16.79 -16.65 13.92
N THR A 611 15.62 -16.75 13.28
CA THR A 611 15.30 -15.97 12.08
C THR A 611 13.89 -15.40 12.17
N LEU A 612 13.68 -14.24 11.55
CA LEU A 612 12.37 -13.62 11.43
C LEU A 612 12.15 -13.19 9.98
N ASP A 613 11.01 -13.57 9.42
CA ASP A 613 10.56 -13.12 8.11
C ASP A 613 9.29 -12.27 8.31
N GLN A 614 9.36 -10.99 7.93
CA GLN A 614 8.26 -10.02 8.06
C GLN A 614 7.58 -9.84 6.71
N VAL A 615 6.26 -10.05 6.64
CA VAL A 615 5.41 -9.72 5.49
C VAL A 615 4.54 -8.54 5.85
N THR A 616 4.55 -7.50 5.03
CA THR A 616 3.75 -6.28 5.24
C THR A 616 2.84 -6.03 4.04
N LEU A 617 1.54 -5.90 4.26
CA LEU A 617 0.59 -5.37 3.30
C LEU A 617 0.29 -3.91 3.69
N ASN A 618 0.63 -2.97 2.81
CA ASN A 618 0.47 -1.54 3.07
C ASN A 618 -0.84 -0.97 2.48
N THR A 619 -1.16 0.27 2.82
CA THR A 619 -2.38 0.97 2.35
C THR A 619 -2.42 1.22 0.85
N TRP A 620 -1.33 1.00 0.12
CA TRP A 620 -1.29 1.07 -1.35
C TRP A 620 -1.40 -0.32 -2.01
N ASN A 621 -1.74 -1.36 -1.24
CA ASN A 621 -1.77 -2.77 -1.68
C ASN A 621 -0.41 -3.33 -2.15
N GLU A 622 0.70 -2.71 -1.74
CA GLU A 622 2.02 -3.30 -1.93
C GLU A 622 2.27 -4.36 -0.85
N VAL A 623 2.86 -5.48 -1.26
CA VAL A 623 3.30 -6.54 -0.37
C VAL A 623 4.83 -6.48 -0.28
N LEU A 624 5.34 -6.25 0.92
CA LEU A 624 6.76 -6.14 1.23
C LEU A 624 7.21 -7.31 2.10
N ILE A 625 8.45 -7.77 1.89
CA ILE A 625 9.07 -8.85 2.65
C ILE A 625 10.47 -8.44 3.05
N ASN A 626 10.75 -8.58 4.35
CA ASN A 626 12.07 -8.42 4.94
C ASN A 626 12.42 -9.68 5.71
N ARG A 627 13.69 -10.10 5.62
CA ARG A 627 14.23 -11.17 6.44
C ARG A 627 15.29 -10.62 7.37
N TYR A 628 15.25 -11.08 8.61
CA TYR A 628 16.22 -10.80 9.65
C TYR A 628 16.83 -12.13 10.09
N ASP A 629 18.15 -12.21 9.97
CA ASP A 629 18.98 -13.31 10.43
C ASP A 629 20.25 -12.77 11.10
N GLY A 630 20.99 -13.64 11.77
CA GLY A 630 22.19 -13.28 12.51
C GLY A 630 21.96 -13.09 14.02
N PRO A 631 22.98 -12.61 14.76
CA PRO A 631 23.01 -12.64 16.22
C PRO A 631 21.95 -11.73 16.88
N HIS A 632 21.44 -10.74 16.16
CA HIS A 632 20.50 -9.74 16.68
C HIS A 632 19.18 -9.69 15.91
N ALA A 633 18.85 -10.74 15.15
CA ALA A 633 17.70 -10.79 14.23
C ALA A 633 16.38 -10.27 14.85
N LEU A 634 16.05 -10.67 16.08
CA LEU A 634 14.86 -10.20 16.78
C LEU A 634 14.90 -8.68 17.01
N LEU A 635 16.02 -8.16 17.50
CA LEU A 635 16.15 -6.75 17.86
C LEU A 635 16.19 -5.85 16.62
N ASP A 636 16.85 -6.30 15.54
CA ASP A 636 16.83 -5.61 14.25
C ASP A 636 15.42 -5.57 13.66
N CYS A 637 14.68 -6.69 13.74
CA CYS A 637 13.28 -6.75 13.33
C CYS A 637 12.39 -5.79 14.14
N LEU A 638 12.55 -5.76 15.47
CA LEU A 638 11.84 -4.81 16.35
C LEU A 638 12.14 -3.36 15.96
N ARG A 639 13.41 -3.00 15.82
CA ARG A 639 13.85 -1.65 15.45
C ARG A 639 13.20 -1.21 14.14
N ASP A 640 13.29 -2.04 13.10
CA ASP A 640 12.82 -1.70 11.78
C ASP A 640 11.28 -1.69 11.71
N TYR A 641 10.59 -2.60 12.41
CA TYR A 641 9.14 -2.57 12.58
C TYR A 641 8.69 -1.26 13.22
N LEU A 642 9.29 -0.89 14.36
CA LEU A 642 8.91 0.31 15.11
C LEU A 642 9.18 1.61 14.35
N ASN A 643 10.29 1.70 13.63
CA ASN A 643 10.61 2.87 12.80
C ASN A 643 9.70 3.03 11.58
N ASN A 644 9.02 1.95 11.15
CA ASN A 644 8.05 1.99 10.06
C ASN A 644 6.60 2.19 10.51
N LEU A 645 6.35 2.31 11.83
CA LEU A 645 5.02 2.58 12.34
C LEU A 645 4.55 4.00 11.95
N PRO A 646 3.27 4.17 11.60
CA PRO A 646 2.72 5.49 11.31
C PRO A 646 2.66 6.34 12.59
N LEU A 647 2.91 7.64 12.44
CA LEU A 647 2.72 8.63 13.51
C LEU A 647 1.21 8.85 13.72
N GLY A 648 0.59 8.15 14.67
CA GLY A 648 -0.82 8.34 14.98
C GLY A 648 -1.52 7.12 15.57
N ARG A 649 -2.85 7.09 15.44
CA ARG A 649 -3.72 6.01 15.98
C ARG A 649 -3.89 4.82 15.03
N ASP A 650 -3.53 4.98 13.76
CA ASP A 650 -3.74 3.97 12.73
C ASP A 650 -2.65 2.89 12.81
N MET A 651 -2.71 2.06 13.85
CA MET A 651 -1.73 0.99 14.05
C MET A 651 -2.00 -0.19 13.12
N PRO A 652 -0.94 -0.80 12.55
CA PRO A 652 -1.12 -2.01 11.74
C PRO A 652 -1.61 -3.16 12.60
N ARG A 653 -2.32 -4.10 11.97
CA ARG A 653 -2.65 -5.38 12.60
C ARG A 653 -1.43 -6.28 12.56
N LEU A 654 -0.81 -6.47 13.72
CA LEU A 654 0.33 -7.35 13.90
C LEU A 654 -0.11 -8.79 14.19
N ARG A 655 0.53 -9.77 13.56
CA ARG A 655 0.39 -11.19 13.88
C ARG A 655 1.77 -11.84 13.93
N VAL A 656 2.05 -12.55 15.01
CA VAL A 656 3.29 -13.33 15.16
C VAL A 656 2.97 -14.82 15.08
N ARG A 657 3.69 -15.57 14.25
CA ARG A 657 3.48 -17.00 14.06
C ARG A 657 4.82 -17.73 14.00
N CYS A 658 4.81 -18.98 14.45
CA CYS A 658 5.95 -19.88 14.36
C CYS A 658 5.39 -21.28 14.13
N PHE A 659 6.06 -22.06 13.28
CA PHE A 659 5.62 -23.40 12.88
C PHE A 659 6.78 -24.41 12.88
N CYS A 660 7.92 -24.04 13.47
CA CYS A 660 9.04 -24.96 13.65
C CYS A 660 8.63 -26.16 14.51
N HIS A 661 9.36 -27.26 14.40
CA HIS A 661 8.98 -28.52 15.04
C HIS A 661 8.81 -28.42 16.56
N ASN A 662 9.74 -27.72 17.22
CA ASN A 662 9.79 -27.65 18.67
C ASN A 662 9.39 -26.26 19.19
N ARG A 663 8.53 -26.24 20.22
CA ARG A 663 8.16 -25.03 21.00
C ARG A 663 7.61 -23.84 20.19
N ALA A 664 7.13 -24.07 18.98
CA ALA A 664 6.57 -23.03 18.11
C ALA A 664 5.63 -22.04 18.82
N GLN A 665 4.65 -22.54 19.58
CA GLN A 665 3.69 -21.68 20.28
C GLN A 665 4.35 -20.78 21.33
N PHE A 666 5.29 -21.31 22.12
CA PHE A 666 6.01 -20.53 23.14
C PHE A 666 6.96 -19.50 22.52
N ILE A 667 7.58 -19.84 21.39
CA ILE A 667 8.43 -18.91 20.64
C ILE A 667 7.59 -17.75 20.10
N ALA A 668 6.49 -18.06 19.42
CA ALA A 668 5.59 -17.05 18.85
C ALA A 668 5.02 -16.13 19.94
N GLN A 669 4.50 -16.70 21.03
CA GLN A 669 3.94 -15.93 22.13
C GLN A 669 4.99 -15.00 22.75
N ARG A 670 6.21 -15.49 22.99
CA ARG A 670 7.27 -14.67 23.59
C ARG A 670 7.67 -13.50 22.71
N VAL A 671 7.79 -13.71 21.40
CA VAL A 671 8.09 -12.64 20.44
C VAL A 671 6.93 -11.63 20.38
N GLU A 672 5.68 -12.09 20.42
CA GLU A 672 4.48 -11.23 20.45
C GLU A 672 4.42 -10.38 21.73
N GLU A 673 4.74 -10.95 22.90
CA GLU A 673 4.83 -10.22 24.17
C GLU A 673 5.87 -9.09 24.10
N VAL A 674 7.07 -9.37 23.58
CA VAL A 674 8.12 -8.35 23.42
C VAL A 674 7.67 -7.25 22.47
N LEU A 675 7.12 -7.60 21.30
CA LEU A 675 6.61 -6.66 20.29
C LEU A 675 5.53 -5.73 20.87
N ASN A 676 4.54 -6.30 21.54
CA ASN A 676 3.45 -5.54 22.15
C ASN A 676 3.99 -4.59 23.22
N THR A 677 4.89 -5.06 24.07
CA THR A 677 5.52 -4.24 25.12
C THR A 677 6.27 -3.04 24.53
N VAL A 678 7.17 -3.26 23.56
CA VAL A 678 7.94 -2.15 22.98
C VAL A 678 7.08 -1.17 22.18
N GLN A 679 6.01 -1.68 21.54
CA GLN A 679 5.05 -0.84 20.85
C GLN A 679 4.27 0.05 21.81
N GLU A 680 3.78 -0.50 22.93
CA GLU A 680 3.09 0.26 23.98
C GLU A 680 4.00 1.34 24.59
N LEU A 681 5.26 0.98 24.88
CA LEU A 681 6.25 1.91 25.43
C LEU A 681 6.59 3.05 24.46
N LEU A 682 6.70 2.75 23.16
CA LEU A 682 6.94 3.76 22.13
C LEU A 682 5.74 4.73 22.04
N LEU A 683 4.51 4.20 22.04
CA LEU A 683 3.28 5.00 22.01
C LEU A 683 3.12 5.90 23.25
N GLY A 684 3.76 5.53 24.38
CA GLY A 684 3.83 6.35 25.57
C GLY A 684 4.58 7.68 25.40
N ASN A 685 5.43 7.82 24.37
CA ASN A 685 6.18 9.05 24.05
C ASN A 685 7.01 9.64 25.21
N LEU A 686 7.51 8.79 26.12
CA LEU A 686 8.38 9.18 27.23
C LEU A 686 9.86 8.91 26.96
N ASN A 687 10.23 8.57 25.71
CA ASN A 687 11.59 8.13 25.34
C ASN A 687 12.07 6.96 26.20
N HIS A 688 11.23 5.92 26.32
CA HIS A 688 11.53 4.74 27.13
C HIS A 688 12.80 4.02 26.64
N ARG A 689 13.54 3.43 27.58
CA ARG A 689 14.59 2.45 27.30
C ARG A 689 14.05 1.07 27.65
N TYR A 690 13.92 0.19 26.67
CA TYR A 690 13.53 -1.19 26.93
C TYR A 690 14.77 -2.08 27.02
N LEU A 691 14.98 -2.71 28.18
CA LEU A 691 16.13 -3.58 28.44
C LEU A 691 15.68 -5.03 28.45
N VAL A 692 16.21 -5.83 27.53
CA VAL A 692 15.92 -7.26 27.39
C VAL A 692 17.19 -8.08 27.45
N GLN A 693 17.10 -9.30 27.98
CA GLN A 693 18.19 -10.26 28.01
C GLN A 693 17.92 -11.37 27.00
N VAL A 694 18.90 -11.63 26.12
CA VAL A 694 18.87 -12.74 25.17
C VAL A 694 20.12 -13.56 25.41
N GLN A 695 19.94 -14.85 25.69
CA GLN A 695 21.00 -15.73 26.18
C GLN A 695 21.69 -15.19 27.44
N GLN A 696 22.99 -14.86 27.34
CA GLN A 696 23.80 -14.25 28.39
C GLN A 696 24.01 -12.74 28.18
N HIS A 697 23.56 -12.21 27.04
CA HIS A 697 23.81 -10.83 26.64
C HIS A 697 22.60 -9.93 26.92
N TYR A 698 22.84 -8.64 27.07
CA TYR A 698 21.81 -7.64 27.28
C TYR A 698 21.65 -6.79 26.01
N HIS A 699 20.43 -6.30 25.80
CA HIS A 699 20.12 -5.43 24.67
C HIS A 699 19.21 -4.31 25.15
N ALA A 700 19.55 -3.08 24.74
CA ALA A 700 18.72 -1.92 24.99
C ALA A 700 18.08 -1.44 23.67
N LEU A 701 16.77 -1.19 23.70
CA LEU A 701 16.06 -0.43 22.68
C LEU A 701 15.74 0.96 23.21
N GLU A 702 16.26 1.99 22.57
CA GLU A 702 15.92 3.38 22.87
C GLU A 702 14.71 3.78 22.02
N LEU A 703 13.55 3.97 22.66
CA LEU A 703 12.25 4.11 22.01
C LEU A 703 11.91 5.58 21.76
N VAL A 704 12.64 6.20 20.83
CA VAL A 704 12.34 7.54 20.33
C VAL A 704 11.47 7.43 19.06
N PRO A 705 10.30 8.09 18.99
CA PRO A 705 9.44 8.04 17.80
C PRO A 705 10.17 8.37 16.50
N GLY A 706 10.12 7.46 15.53
CA GLY A 706 10.80 7.59 14.23
C GLY A 706 12.32 7.36 14.25
N HIS A 707 12.91 7.16 15.44
CA HIS A 707 14.35 6.99 15.64
C HIS A 707 14.65 5.94 16.72
N VAL A 708 13.96 4.80 16.65
CA VAL A 708 14.25 3.66 17.53
C VAL A 708 15.64 3.12 17.22
N ASN A 709 16.45 2.99 18.26
CA ASN A 709 17.82 2.50 18.16
C ASN A 709 18.01 1.20 18.97
N HIS A 710 18.90 0.32 18.51
CA HIS A 710 19.28 -0.92 19.18
C HIS A 710 20.74 -0.87 19.59
N ILE A 711 21.01 -1.21 20.84
CA ILE A 711 22.34 -1.26 21.44
C ILE A 711 22.57 -2.67 22.01
N ALA A 712 23.60 -3.37 21.51
CA ALA A 712 24.05 -4.65 22.05
C ALA A 712 25.05 -4.44 23.20
N LEU A 713 24.83 -5.14 24.30
CA LEU A 713 25.58 -5.02 25.55
C LEU A 713 26.04 -6.43 25.97
N ASP A 714 27.21 -6.83 25.48
CA ASP A 714 27.68 -8.22 25.54
C ASP A 714 28.05 -8.69 26.95
N SER A 715 28.24 -7.76 27.89
CA SER A 715 28.65 -8.06 29.27
C SER A 715 27.95 -7.17 30.28
N THR A 716 27.95 -7.60 31.55
CA THR A 716 27.47 -6.77 32.66
C THR A 716 28.23 -5.45 32.77
N SER A 717 29.53 -5.41 32.43
CA SER A 717 30.30 -4.16 32.43
C SER A 717 29.73 -3.16 31.41
N MET A 718 29.51 -3.61 30.17
CA MET A 718 28.92 -2.75 29.14
C MET A 718 27.51 -2.30 29.50
N LEU A 719 26.72 -3.16 30.14
CA LEU A 719 25.42 -2.77 30.66
C LEU A 719 25.54 -1.65 31.68
N LEU A 720 26.46 -1.76 32.63
CA LEU A 720 26.69 -0.73 33.65
C LEU A 720 27.20 0.58 33.03
N ASP A 721 28.08 0.52 32.03
CA ASP A 721 28.56 1.69 31.28
C ASP A 721 27.39 2.39 30.56
N TYR A 722 26.50 1.61 29.92
CA TYR A 722 25.30 2.14 29.28
C TYR A 722 24.33 2.78 30.29
N LEU A 723 24.09 2.10 31.42
CA LEU A 723 23.19 2.61 32.46
C LEU A 723 23.76 3.86 33.15
N SER A 724 25.08 4.02 33.20
CA SER A 724 25.78 5.18 33.80
C SER A 724 26.09 6.30 32.80
N THR A 725 25.62 6.18 31.55
CA THR A 725 25.76 7.24 30.56
C THR A 725 24.96 8.47 30.98
N ASP A 726 25.62 9.63 30.97
CA ASP A 726 25.04 10.90 31.37
C ASP A 726 23.88 11.31 30.43
N ARG A 727 22.82 11.90 31.00
CA ARG A 727 21.59 12.26 30.28
C ARG A 727 21.13 13.67 30.65
N SER A 728 20.47 14.32 29.70
CA SER A 728 19.92 15.68 29.86
C SER A 728 18.41 15.71 30.14
N SER A 729 17.73 14.57 30.03
CA SER A 729 16.30 14.43 30.24
C SER A 729 15.95 13.06 30.80
N TYR A 730 14.91 12.99 31.63
CA TYR A 730 14.45 11.73 32.21
C TYR A 730 14.01 10.76 31.12
N SER A 731 14.54 9.53 31.20
CA SER A 731 14.21 8.43 30.31
C SER A 731 13.86 7.20 31.15
N PRO A 732 12.56 6.85 31.27
CA PRO A 732 12.15 5.68 32.03
C PRO A 732 12.72 4.40 31.41
N LEU A 733 13.21 3.50 32.27
CA LEU A 733 13.75 2.22 31.85
C LEU A 733 12.73 1.13 32.17
N HIS A 734 12.29 0.42 31.15
CA HIS A 734 11.42 -0.74 31.28
C HIS A 734 12.25 -2.02 31.15
N LEU A 735 12.33 -2.77 32.24
CA LEU A 735 13.03 -4.05 32.28
C LEU A 735 12.10 -5.17 31.82
N ASP A 736 12.55 -5.98 30.87
CA ASP A 736 11.83 -7.20 30.48
C ASP A 736 11.68 -8.16 31.68
N LEU A 737 10.50 -8.77 31.81
CA LEU A 737 10.13 -9.60 32.97
C LEU A 737 11.04 -10.82 33.20
N ARG A 738 11.79 -11.25 32.18
CA ARG A 738 12.67 -12.44 32.22
C ARG A 738 14.15 -12.05 32.24
N ALA A 739 14.46 -10.76 32.24
CA ALA A 739 15.83 -10.25 32.29
C ALA A 739 16.33 -10.12 33.72
N MET A 740 17.63 -10.38 33.91
CA MET A 740 18.37 -10.13 35.15
C MET A 740 17.79 -10.77 36.42
N GLU A 741 17.01 -11.86 36.32
CA GLU A 741 16.31 -12.43 37.48
C GLU A 741 17.24 -12.61 38.70
N GLU A 742 18.49 -13.03 38.49
CA GLU A 742 19.49 -13.32 39.53
C GLU A 742 20.30 -12.10 40.03
N HIS A 743 20.11 -10.89 39.47
CA HIS A 743 20.91 -9.69 39.76
C HIS A 743 20.12 -8.65 40.56
N ASP A 744 20.78 -7.93 41.47
CA ASP A 744 20.14 -6.90 42.33
C ASP A 744 19.48 -5.77 41.53
N LEU A 745 20.06 -5.44 40.37
CA LEU A 745 19.53 -4.45 39.43
C LEU A 745 18.09 -4.76 38.96
N ALA A 746 17.65 -6.02 38.96
CA ALA A 746 16.28 -6.36 38.60
C ALA A 746 15.25 -5.78 39.59
N LEU A 747 15.65 -5.53 40.84
CA LEU A 747 14.82 -4.88 41.85
C LEU A 747 14.94 -3.36 41.81
N ILE A 748 16.08 -2.84 41.34
CA ILE A 748 16.42 -1.41 41.37
C ILE A 748 15.89 -0.67 40.14
N LEU A 749 16.19 -1.17 38.94
CA LEU A 749 15.89 -0.43 37.70
C LEU A 749 14.39 -0.12 37.49
N PRO A 750 13.44 -1.01 37.84
CA PRO A 750 12.01 -0.68 37.74
C PRO A 750 11.52 0.41 38.71
N MET A 751 12.34 0.78 39.71
CA MET A 751 11.96 1.79 40.71
C MET A 751 12.24 3.23 40.26
N GLY A 752 12.92 3.44 39.13
CA GLY A 752 13.35 4.76 38.65
C GLY A 752 12.20 5.75 38.51
N GLN A 753 12.24 6.86 39.25
CA GLN A 753 11.24 7.92 39.27
C GLN A 753 11.81 9.23 38.75
N PRO A 754 11.02 10.04 38.01
CA PRO A 754 11.45 11.36 37.56
C PRO A 754 11.58 12.30 38.76
N GLU A 755 12.44 13.32 38.62
CA GLU A 755 12.57 14.41 39.60
C GLU A 755 12.98 13.97 41.02
N CYS A 756 13.71 12.86 41.16
CA CYS A 756 14.27 12.46 42.45
C CYS A 756 15.60 11.72 42.30
N VAL A 757 16.39 11.71 43.37
CA VAL A 757 17.60 10.88 43.49
C VAL A 757 17.26 9.70 44.39
N GLN A 758 17.43 8.47 43.90
CA GLN A 758 17.06 7.26 44.64
C GLN A 758 18.30 6.47 45.01
N VAL A 759 18.57 6.35 46.30
CA VAL A 759 19.71 5.64 46.87
C VAL A 759 19.26 4.27 47.35
N PHE A 760 19.92 3.23 46.84
CA PHE A 760 19.72 1.84 47.24
C PHE A 760 21.01 1.29 47.82
N TYR A 761 20.93 0.50 48.88
CA TYR A 761 22.10 -0.20 49.42
C TYR A 761 21.79 -1.64 49.79
N ARG A 762 22.81 -2.49 49.70
CA ARG A 762 22.76 -3.88 50.16
C ARG A 762 23.96 -4.18 51.03
N ILE A 763 23.71 -4.74 52.21
CA ILE A 763 24.75 -5.14 53.15
C ILE A 763 25.28 -6.52 52.76
N ASN A 764 26.60 -6.62 52.62
CA ASN A 764 27.33 -7.83 52.28
C ASN A 764 28.49 -8.04 53.27
N GLU A 765 28.19 -8.61 54.44
CA GLU A 765 29.17 -8.82 55.51
C GLU A 765 29.88 -7.52 55.94
N ASP A 766 31.17 -7.37 55.63
CA ASP A 766 32.02 -6.21 55.92
C ASP A 766 32.00 -5.15 54.80
N GLN A 767 31.20 -5.37 53.75
CA GLN A 767 31.03 -4.46 52.61
C GLN A 767 29.56 -4.11 52.39
N ALA A 768 29.31 -3.03 51.66
CA ALA A 768 28.00 -2.66 51.16
C ALA A 768 28.08 -2.27 49.69
N ASP A 769 27.13 -2.77 48.89
CA ASP A 769 26.91 -2.30 47.52
C ASP A 769 25.93 -1.13 47.56
N LEU A 770 26.35 0.01 47.02
CA LEU A 770 25.58 1.24 46.94
C LEU A 770 25.22 1.49 45.46
N TYR A 771 23.96 1.80 45.21
CA TYR A 771 23.43 2.15 43.89
C TYR A 771 22.66 3.46 43.99
N VAL A 772 22.80 4.33 43.01
CA VAL A 772 22.06 5.59 42.92
C VAL A 772 21.45 5.69 41.53
N LEU A 773 20.13 5.86 41.46
CA LEU A 773 19.45 6.33 40.26
C LEU A 773 19.30 7.84 40.39
N ASP A 774 19.83 8.58 39.42
CA ASP A 774 19.71 10.04 39.40
C ASP A 774 18.35 10.51 38.87
N GLU A 775 18.16 11.83 38.81
CA GLU A 775 16.93 12.47 38.34
C GLU A 775 16.57 12.20 36.87
N PHE A 776 17.52 11.68 36.09
CA PHE A 776 17.34 11.30 34.70
C PHE A 776 17.31 9.79 34.48
N ASN A 777 17.33 9.02 35.58
CA ASN A 777 17.34 7.56 35.61
C ASN A 777 18.65 6.94 35.07
N ALA A 778 19.78 7.62 35.27
CA ALA A 778 21.12 7.07 35.08
C ALA A 778 21.63 6.41 36.37
N LEU A 779 22.26 5.25 36.24
CA LEU A 779 22.76 4.45 37.34
C LEU A 779 24.19 4.85 37.70
N TRP A 780 24.44 5.08 38.98
CA TRP A 780 25.77 5.09 39.56
C TRP A 780 25.86 3.97 40.59
N GLN A 781 27.01 3.33 40.74
CA GLN A 781 27.21 2.29 41.74
C GLN A 781 28.63 2.30 42.31
N GLN A 782 28.76 1.85 43.56
CA GLN A 782 30.04 1.69 44.22
C GLN A 782 29.95 0.65 45.33
N ARG A 783 31.00 -0.15 45.50
CA ARG A 783 31.17 -1.03 46.66
C ARG A 783 32.05 -0.33 47.70
N LEU A 784 31.59 -0.29 48.95
CA LEU A 784 32.26 0.40 50.06
C LEU A 784 32.35 -0.50 51.31
N PRO A 785 33.37 -0.33 52.16
CA PRO A 785 33.41 -0.98 53.47
C PRO A 785 32.19 -0.60 54.31
N PHE A 786 31.65 -1.56 55.05
CA PHE A 786 30.46 -1.39 55.86
C PHE A 786 30.77 -1.57 57.36
N HIS A 787 30.50 -0.52 58.14
CA HIS A 787 30.57 -0.56 59.60
C HIS A 787 29.17 -0.47 60.21
N ASP A 788 28.42 0.57 59.82
CA ASP A 788 27.03 0.78 60.20
C ASP A 788 26.30 1.63 59.13
N GLU A 789 24.98 1.71 59.20
CA GLU A 789 24.20 2.46 58.20
C GLU A 789 24.46 3.98 58.23
N GLN A 790 24.78 4.57 59.39
CA GLN A 790 25.09 6.00 59.45
C GLN A 790 26.43 6.31 58.78
N SER A 791 27.48 5.53 59.07
CA SER A 791 28.80 5.74 58.46
C SER A 791 28.79 5.53 56.93
N LEU A 792 27.90 4.67 56.41
CA LEU A 792 27.70 4.48 54.97
C LEU A 792 26.93 5.64 54.32
N LEU A 793 25.76 6.00 54.86
CA LEU A 793 24.79 6.87 54.18
C LEU A 793 24.95 8.36 54.48
N VAL A 794 25.44 8.74 55.67
CA VAL A 794 25.58 10.17 56.05
C VAL A 794 26.54 10.94 55.14
N PRO A 795 27.73 10.40 54.75
CA PRO A 795 28.61 11.11 53.82
C PRO A 795 27.97 11.35 52.46
N LEU A 796 27.25 10.36 51.93
CA LEU A 796 26.50 10.49 50.67
C LEU A 796 25.36 11.50 50.78
N GLN A 797 24.57 11.46 51.86
CA GLN A 797 23.47 12.41 52.09
C GLN A 797 23.97 13.85 52.11
N ARG A 798 25.10 14.12 52.79
CA ARG A 798 25.69 15.47 52.83
C ARG A 798 26.11 15.94 51.43
N PHE A 799 26.76 15.06 50.68
CA PHE A 799 27.17 15.34 49.31
C PHE A 799 25.97 15.64 48.40
N LEU A 800 24.94 14.80 48.42
CA LEU A 800 23.72 15.00 47.64
C LEU A 800 23.02 16.30 48.04
N GLN A 801 22.87 16.57 49.34
CA GLN A 801 22.29 17.83 49.83
C GLN A 801 23.06 19.06 49.34
N SER A 802 24.40 19.02 49.32
CA SER A 802 25.22 20.13 48.83
C SER A 802 24.99 20.43 47.35
N ILE A 803 24.96 19.38 46.52
CA ILE A 803 24.72 19.52 45.07
C ILE A 803 23.31 20.02 44.81
N LEU A 804 22.31 19.46 45.50
CA LEU A 804 20.92 19.88 45.36
C LEU A 804 20.73 21.33 45.79
N TYR A 805 21.36 21.76 46.89
CA TYR A 805 21.34 23.15 47.33
C TYR A 805 21.97 24.09 46.29
N ARG A 806 23.13 23.73 45.72
CA ARG A 806 23.77 24.53 44.66
C ARG A 806 22.85 24.62 43.43
N ARG A 807 22.23 23.52 43.04
CA ARG A 807 21.29 23.48 41.92
C ARG A 807 20.10 24.41 42.14
N GLU A 808 19.49 24.36 43.32
CA GLU A 808 18.39 25.25 43.70
C GLU A 808 18.82 26.72 43.69
N ALA A 809 20.02 27.03 44.19
CA ALA A 809 20.56 28.39 44.21
C ALA A 809 20.83 28.98 42.82
N LEU A 810 21.09 28.13 41.82
CA LEU A 810 21.33 28.54 40.43
C LEU A 810 20.04 28.65 39.59
N MET A 811 18.87 28.29 40.13
CA MET A 811 17.61 28.36 39.38
C MET A 811 17.11 29.80 39.23
N PRO A 812 16.55 30.19 38.06
CA PRO A 812 15.93 31.50 37.88
C PRO A 812 14.71 31.69 38.79
N MET A 813 14.68 32.79 39.55
CA MET A 813 13.59 33.13 40.47
C MET A 813 12.26 33.51 39.77
N ASP A 814 12.29 33.81 38.47
CA ASP A 814 11.14 34.33 37.68
C ASP A 814 10.35 33.25 36.90
N ALA A 815 10.58 31.95 37.15
CA ALA A 815 9.84 30.90 36.46
C ALA A 815 8.36 30.86 36.89
N SER A 816 7.44 30.86 35.91
CA SER A 816 5.97 30.89 36.12
C SER A 816 5.37 29.67 36.83
N ALA A 817 6.19 28.67 37.17
CA ALA A 817 5.86 27.57 38.05
C ALA A 817 7.07 27.32 38.98
N PRO A 818 6.87 27.14 40.30
CA PRO A 818 7.96 26.79 41.19
C PRO A 818 8.55 25.45 40.74
N ALA A 819 9.84 25.43 40.39
CA ALA A 819 10.55 24.19 40.12
C ALA A 819 10.48 23.31 41.37
N LYS A 820 10.06 22.05 41.18
CA LYS A 820 9.93 21.10 42.28
C LYS A 820 11.33 20.75 42.76
N ALA A 821 11.59 20.90 44.07
CA ALA A 821 12.84 20.45 44.68
C ALA A 821 13.01 18.95 44.44
N LEU A 822 14.23 18.52 44.12
CA LEU A 822 14.54 17.10 43.94
C LEU A 822 14.57 16.43 45.32
N ASP A 823 13.73 15.41 45.49
CA ASP A 823 13.74 14.60 46.71
C ASP A 823 14.84 13.53 46.65
N THR A 824 15.43 13.20 47.80
CA THR A 824 16.33 12.04 47.92
C THR A 824 15.62 10.92 48.68
N LEU A 825 15.46 9.76 48.03
CA LEU A 825 14.76 8.60 48.57
C LEU A 825 15.75 7.49 48.90
N TYR A 826 15.56 6.80 50.03
CA TYR A 826 16.47 5.76 50.53
C TYR A 826 15.80 4.40 50.59
N TYR A 827 16.53 3.37 50.17
CA TYR A 827 16.04 2.00 50.10
C TYR A 827 17.11 0.98 50.46
N GLN A 828 16.71 -0.12 51.10
CA GLN A 828 17.57 -1.26 51.39
C GLN A 828 17.09 -2.51 50.63
N LEU A 829 18.03 -3.22 50.00
CA LEU A 829 17.76 -4.52 49.42
C LEU A 829 17.79 -5.60 50.50
N GLN A 830 16.78 -6.48 50.52
CA GLN A 830 16.66 -7.56 51.50
C GLN A 830 16.37 -8.92 50.87
N PRO A 831 16.83 -10.02 51.50
CA PRO A 831 17.75 -10.07 52.65
C PRO A 831 19.18 -9.64 52.28
N SER A 832 19.96 -9.25 53.28
CA SER A 832 21.42 -9.05 53.17
C SER A 832 22.13 -10.34 52.74
N ALA A 833 23.36 -10.25 52.24
CA ALA A 833 24.15 -11.44 51.91
C ALA A 833 24.33 -12.33 53.17
N PRO A 834 24.45 -13.67 53.01
CA PRO A 834 24.58 -14.41 51.75
C PRO A 834 23.25 -14.72 51.03
N GLY A 835 22.10 -14.31 51.58
CA GLY A 835 20.80 -14.54 50.94
C GLY A 835 20.61 -13.68 49.69
N ARG A 836 20.03 -14.24 48.62
CA ARG A 836 19.67 -13.47 47.40
C ARG A 836 18.64 -12.40 47.74
N ALA A 837 18.88 -11.16 47.31
CA ALA A 837 17.91 -10.07 47.44
C ALA A 837 16.62 -10.40 46.68
N ARG A 838 15.47 -10.14 47.30
CA ARG A 838 14.14 -10.44 46.76
C ARG A 838 13.15 -9.28 46.87
N ARG A 839 13.45 -8.28 47.70
CA ARG A 839 12.59 -7.11 47.89
C ARG A 839 13.41 -5.87 48.19
N VAL A 840 12.78 -4.72 47.96
CA VAL A 840 13.28 -3.40 48.30
C VAL A 840 12.45 -2.88 49.49
N GLU A 841 13.09 -2.46 50.57
CA GLU A 841 12.46 -1.84 51.73
C GLU A 841 12.79 -0.34 51.77
N ALA A 842 11.77 0.52 51.88
CA ALA A 842 12.00 1.96 52.04
C ALA A 842 12.61 2.28 53.41
N ARG A 843 13.59 3.18 53.42
CA ARG A 843 14.29 3.66 54.62
C ARG A 843 14.12 5.17 54.76
N PRO A 844 14.03 5.70 55.99
CA PRO A 844 14.09 7.14 56.19
C PRO A 844 15.47 7.68 55.81
N ALA A 845 15.54 8.95 55.40
CA ALA A 845 16.82 9.61 55.15
C ALA A 845 17.70 9.57 56.42
N PRO A 846 19.03 9.37 56.27
CA PRO A 846 19.93 9.30 57.42
C PRO A 846 19.95 10.63 58.16
N GLN A 847 19.85 10.57 59.50
CA GLN A 847 19.87 11.79 60.32
C GLN A 847 21.29 12.39 60.35
N THR A 848 21.41 13.66 60.00
CA THR A 848 22.64 14.46 60.11
C THR A 848 22.61 15.31 61.39
N PRO A 849 23.12 14.83 62.54
CA PRO A 849 23.11 15.61 63.77
C PRO A 849 23.96 16.88 63.64
N VAL A 850 23.34 18.04 63.86
CA VAL A 850 23.92 19.39 63.73
C VAL A 850 25.20 19.57 64.57
N ASN A 851 25.33 18.84 65.67
CA ASN A 851 26.41 19.00 66.65
C ASN A 851 27.56 17.97 66.53
N LYS A 852 27.57 17.11 65.49
CA LYS A 852 28.70 16.18 65.28
C LYS A 852 29.72 16.84 64.34
N PRO A 853 30.89 17.27 64.84
CA PRO A 853 31.90 17.92 64.00
C PRO A 853 32.34 16.95 62.89
N PHE A 854 32.40 17.46 61.66
CA PHE A 854 32.92 16.75 60.50
C PHE A 854 33.93 17.63 59.78
N TYR A 855 34.81 17.03 59.00
CA TYR A 855 35.70 17.76 58.11
C TYR A 855 34.96 18.03 56.79
N ASP A 856 34.83 19.29 56.41
CA ASP A 856 34.24 19.69 55.15
C ASP A 856 35.32 19.67 54.06
N VAL A 857 35.15 18.77 53.08
CA VAL A 857 36.07 18.61 51.95
C VAL A 857 35.32 18.95 50.67
N GLN A 858 35.60 20.14 50.15
CA GLN A 858 35.05 20.62 48.88
C GLN A 858 36.08 20.42 47.78
N ALA A 859 35.65 19.87 46.65
CA ALA A 859 36.44 19.78 45.44
C ALA A 859 35.91 20.76 44.39
N ILE A 860 36.82 21.49 43.74
CA ILE A 860 36.50 22.36 42.60
C ILE A 860 37.30 21.84 41.41
N VAL A 861 36.60 21.54 40.31
CA VAL A 861 37.19 20.98 39.11
C VAL A 861 36.97 21.92 37.93
N GLY A 862 38.06 22.39 37.32
CA GLY A 862 38.04 23.33 36.21
C GLY A 862 38.77 22.82 34.97
N LYS A 863 38.60 23.51 33.83
CA LYS A 863 39.39 23.29 32.61
C LYS A 863 40.53 24.30 32.49
N THR A 864 41.70 23.83 32.09
CA THR A 864 42.77 24.69 31.56
C THR A 864 42.73 24.71 30.02
N GLY A 865 43.43 25.66 29.39
CA GLY A 865 43.34 25.95 27.95
C GLY A 865 43.79 24.84 26.98
N GLN A 866 44.08 23.62 27.45
CA GLN A 866 44.53 22.46 26.66
C GLN A 866 43.83 21.14 27.06
N ASP A 867 42.54 21.17 27.40
CA ASP A 867 41.75 19.98 27.83
C ASP A 867 42.28 19.26 29.09
N GLU A 868 43.30 19.78 29.76
CA GLU A 868 43.73 19.31 31.08
C GLU A 868 42.78 19.81 32.18
N VAL A 869 42.29 18.86 32.98
CA VAL A 869 41.42 19.09 34.13
C VAL A 869 42.29 19.52 35.31
N GLN A 870 41.94 20.63 35.96
CA GLN A 870 42.63 21.12 37.15
C GLN A 870 41.75 20.89 38.39
N VAL A 871 42.33 20.30 39.43
CA VAL A 871 41.65 20.01 40.70
C VAL A 871 42.15 20.93 41.81
N THR A 872 41.23 21.53 42.56
CA THR A 872 41.51 22.24 43.81
C THR A 872 40.65 21.66 44.93
N LEU A 873 41.27 21.30 46.06
CA LEU A 873 40.60 20.72 47.21
C LEU A 873 40.65 21.70 48.39
N TYR A 874 39.53 21.91 49.04
CA TYR A 874 39.44 22.68 50.28
C TYR A 874 39.12 21.72 51.42
N CYS A 875 39.92 21.73 52.49
CA CYS A 875 39.62 20.99 53.73
C CYS A 875 39.42 22.00 54.86
N ASN A 876 38.19 22.14 55.37
CA ASN A 876 37.80 23.13 56.39
C ASN A 876 38.31 24.55 56.07
N GLN A 877 38.03 25.01 54.84
CA GLN A 877 38.44 26.32 54.28
C GLN A 877 39.93 26.50 53.95
N ARG A 878 40.77 25.50 54.20
CA ARG A 878 42.18 25.52 53.76
C ARG A 878 42.28 25.00 52.33
N GLU A 879 42.81 25.82 51.42
CA GLU A 879 43.03 25.49 50.01
C GLU A 879 44.25 24.59 49.80
N PHE A 880 44.10 23.60 48.94
CA PHE A 880 45.14 22.75 48.39
C PHE A 880 44.95 22.66 46.88
N SER A 881 45.84 23.29 46.11
CA SER A 881 45.75 23.33 44.65
C SER A 881 46.82 22.44 44.00
N GLU A 882 46.56 21.95 42.78
CA GLU A 882 47.58 21.29 41.96
C GLU A 882 48.78 22.21 41.65
N LEU A 883 48.59 23.54 41.67
CA LEU A 883 49.67 24.50 41.43
C LEU A 883 50.70 24.50 42.57
N ASP A 884 50.23 24.37 43.81
CA ASP A 884 51.09 24.41 44.99
C ASP A 884 51.72 23.06 45.32
N TYR A 885 50.97 21.97 45.08
CA TYR A 885 51.35 20.63 45.55
C TYR A 885 51.68 19.63 44.42
N GLY A 886 51.33 19.93 43.16
CA GLY A 886 51.53 19.03 42.02
C GLY A 886 51.06 17.60 42.32
N ASN A 887 51.92 16.62 42.06
CA ASN A 887 51.64 15.19 42.30
C ASN A 887 51.42 14.81 43.78
N GLN A 888 51.68 15.73 44.73
CA GLN A 888 51.51 15.48 46.17
C GLN A 888 50.17 16.01 46.73
N LEU A 889 49.31 16.59 45.89
CA LEU A 889 48.04 17.19 46.31
C LEU A 889 47.23 16.26 47.24
N TYR A 890 46.93 15.05 46.79
CA TYR A 890 46.10 14.11 47.54
C TYR A 890 46.73 13.66 48.86
N ILE A 891 48.07 13.57 48.93
CA ILE A 891 48.80 13.22 50.16
C ILE A 891 48.71 14.35 51.18
N ALA A 892 48.90 15.60 50.74
CA ALA A 892 48.81 16.77 51.62
C ALA A 892 47.41 16.91 52.22
N VAL A 893 46.36 16.70 51.41
CA VAL A 893 44.97 16.72 51.88
C VAL A 893 44.68 15.55 52.82
N ALA A 894 45.14 14.33 52.50
CA ALA A 894 44.97 13.17 53.38
C ALA A 894 45.62 13.37 54.76
N GLN A 895 46.83 13.96 54.81
CA GLN A 895 47.51 14.32 56.06
C GLN A 895 46.72 15.31 56.90
N GLU A 896 46.16 16.35 56.27
CA GLU A 896 45.31 17.33 56.94
C GLU A 896 44.05 16.67 57.52
N ILE A 897 43.37 15.83 56.73
CA ILE A 897 42.18 15.10 57.19
C ILE A 897 42.51 14.21 58.38
N VAL A 898 43.61 13.44 58.33
CA VAL A 898 44.05 12.57 59.43
C VAL A 898 44.38 13.38 60.68
N GLY A 899 45.07 14.51 60.54
CA GLY A 899 45.42 15.40 61.66
C GLY A 899 44.21 15.95 62.42
N GLN A 900 43.02 15.95 61.79
CA GLN A 900 41.78 16.42 62.39
C GLN A 900 40.90 15.29 62.98
N ARG A 901 41.26 14.01 62.79
CA ARG A 901 40.50 12.89 63.34
C ARG A 901 40.71 12.77 64.85
N ARG A 902 39.61 12.62 65.59
CA ARG A 902 39.60 12.37 67.04
C ARG A 902 39.46 10.89 67.41
N GLU A 903 39.02 10.07 66.47
CA GLU A 903 38.82 8.63 66.64
C GLU A 903 40.04 7.86 66.13
N VAL A 904 40.39 6.76 66.80
CA VAL A 904 41.55 5.91 66.48
C VAL A 904 41.31 5.06 65.23
N GLU A 905 40.05 4.83 64.87
CA GLU A 905 39.68 4.03 63.70
C GLU A 905 39.99 4.77 62.39
N ARG A 906 40.72 4.08 61.50
CA ARG A 906 41.02 4.57 60.15
C ARG A 906 39.80 4.33 59.24
N TYR A 907 38.91 5.32 59.15
CA TYR A 907 37.83 5.34 58.16
C TYR A 907 38.22 6.10 56.89
N ARG A 908 37.44 5.96 55.81
CA ARG A 908 37.73 6.58 54.51
C ARG A 908 37.60 8.11 54.55
N CYS A 909 38.33 8.79 53.68
CA CYS A 909 38.10 10.19 53.35
C CYS A 909 36.91 10.32 52.39
N TYR A 910 36.01 11.25 52.69
CA TYR A 910 34.84 11.56 51.88
C TYR A 910 34.84 13.02 51.43
N ILE A 911 34.38 13.27 50.21
CA ILE A 911 34.13 14.59 49.67
C ILE A 911 32.69 14.97 49.99
N THR A 912 32.50 16.10 50.65
CA THR A 912 31.21 16.62 51.10
C THR A 912 30.57 17.56 50.09
N ASP A 913 31.37 18.14 49.18
CA ASP A 913 30.88 19.02 48.14
C ASP A 913 31.77 19.00 46.89
N LEU A 914 31.17 19.16 45.71
CA LEU A 914 31.88 19.15 44.42
C LEU A 914 31.28 20.18 43.47
N ASP A 915 32.14 21.07 42.95
CA ASP A 915 31.80 22.05 41.93
C ASP A 915 32.43 21.67 40.57
N LEU A 916 31.56 21.46 39.57
CA LEU A 916 31.93 21.11 38.20
C LEU A 916 31.59 22.24 37.19
N SER A 917 31.25 23.44 37.66
CA SER A 917 30.86 24.57 36.79
C SER A 917 31.91 24.91 35.73
N GLY A 918 33.20 24.76 36.06
CA GLY A 918 34.31 24.96 35.12
C GLY A 918 34.41 23.92 34.00
N LEU A 919 33.71 22.78 34.10
CA LEU A 919 33.70 21.70 33.11
C LEU A 919 32.42 21.67 32.26
N VAL A 920 31.26 21.96 32.86
CA VAL A 920 29.93 21.74 32.27
C VAL A 920 29.34 23.01 31.59
N GLY A 921 29.94 24.18 31.79
CA GLY A 921 29.46 25.45 31.22
C GLY A 921 28.27 26.03 32.00
N GLU A 922 27.29 26.65 31.33
CA GLU A 922 26.13 27.29 31.98
C GLU A 922 25.09 26.29 32.56
N GLY A 923 25.31 24.98 32.45
CA GLY A 923 24.41 23.94 32.98
C GLY A 923 24.90 23.35 34.32
N VAL A 924 23.97 22.92 35.18
CA VAL A 924 24.28 22.39 36.52
C VAL A 924 24.86 20.96 36.50
N GLY A 925 24.86 20.23 35.37
CA GLY A 925 25.31 18.83 35.29
C GLY A 925 24.36 17.85 36.02
N SER A 926 24.37 16.56 35.66
CA SER A 926 23.54 15.56 36.35
C SER A 926 24.13 15.16 37.71
N THR A 927 23.30 14.64 38.61
CA THR A 927 23.80 14.06 39.87
C THR A 927 24.75 12.89 39.61
N ASN A 928 24.52 12.08 38.57
CA ASN A 928 25.40 10.97 38.19
C ASN A 928 26.82 11.45 37.83
N LEU A 929 26.94 12.54 37.05
CA LEU A 929 28.23 13.14 36.70
C LEU A 929 29.02 13.54 37.96
N HIS A 930 28.36 14.17 38.94
CA HIS A 930 28.99 14.55 40.19
C HIS A 930 29.45 13.34 41.01
N LEU A 931 28.62 12.28 41.08
CA LEU A 931 28.97 11.05 41.79
C LEU A 931 30.17 10.32 41.16
N ARG A 932 30.33 10.39 39.83
CA ARG A 932 31.50 9.84 39.13
C ARG A 932 32.79 10.56 39.51
N TYR A 933 32.82 11.89 39.39
CA TYR A 933 33.99 12.68 39.79
C TYR A 933 34.28 12.55 41.29
N LYS A 934 33.24 12.52 42.14
CA LYS A 934 33.39 12.23 43.57
C LYS A 934 34.11 10.91 43.80
N ALA A 935 33.70 9.83 43.14
CA ALA A 935 34.29 8.51 43.32
C ALA A 935 35.77 8.46 42.88
N GLU A 936 36.11 9.12 41.77
CA GLU A 936 37.50 9.21 41.27
C GLU A 936 38.41 9.99 42.23
N LEU A 937 37.94 11.15 42.69
CA LEU A 937 38.68 11.99 43.64
C LEU A 937 38.80 11.34 45.01
N GLU A 938 37.73 10.71 45.51
CA GLU A 938 37.79 9.94 46.75
C GLU A 938 38.68 8.72 46.63
N SER A 939 38.73 8.05 45.47
CA SER A 939 39.66 6.95 45.25
C SER A 939 41.11 7.44 45.37
N SER A 940 41.44 8.57 44.73
CA SER A 940 42.76 9.19 44.80
C SER A 940 43.13 9.62 46.22
N LEU A 941 42.19 10.23 46.96
CA LEU A 941 42.37 10.61 48.37
C LEU A 941 42.57 9.40 49.29
N ASN A 942 41.81 8.33 49.09
CA ASN A 942 41.91 7.14 49.94
C ASN A 942 43.16 6.30 49.63
N ILE A 943 43.61 6.25 48.37
CA ILE A 943 44.94 5.67 48.03
C ILE A 943 46.05 6.47 48.71
N ALA A 944 45.97 7.80 48.69
CA ALA A 944 46.92 8.66 49.38
C ALA A 944 46.86 8.49 50.91
N LEU A 945 45.66 8.27 51.47
CA LEU A 945 45.46 7.99 52.90
C LEU A 945 46.20 6.73 53.36
N ASP A 946 46.26 5.69 52.52
CA ASP A 946 47.00 4.46 52.85
C ASP A 946 48.52 4.65 52.88
N LEU A 947 49.02 5.75 52.28
CA LEU A 947 50.44 6.14 52.27
C LEU A 947 50.83 7.03 53.47
N VAL A 948 49.85 7.45 54.29
CA VAL A 948 49.99 8.35 55.46
C VAL A 948 49.75 7.58 56.76
#